data_AF-A0A2G5VRI1-F1
#
_entry.id   AF-A0A2G5VRI1-F1
#
_cell.length_a   1.000
_cell.length_b   1.000
_cell.length_c   1.000
_cell.angle_alpha   90.00
_cell.angle_beta   90.00
_cell.angle_gamma   90.00
#
_symmetry.space_group_name_H-M   'P 1'
#
loop_
_entity.id
_entity.type
_entity.pdbx_description
1 polymer ?
#
loop_
_entity_poly.entity_id
_entity_poly.type
_entity_poly.pdbx_seq_one_letter_code
_entity_poly.pdbx_strand_id
1 'polypeptide(L)'
;MVKKRHNFGDGVPAGREKDSKYRAFAKAVDQALKTFETPNEWADLISALGKLAKVFQSNAKYCPIPNRVTVAKRLSQCLHPALPMGVHLKALETYKIIFEILGPSKLPECLYLFAVGLFPLMDHCGIKVKSELFAIFENYLVPLGANLRPALPGFLGGVLLALEEGTEFYERSFILLDRVCEKVGPRAFYACLWQAILGSPPVRLPAMIYVNAKFDKLKSLDDQIHLVGDHVNHMVAALCAVADDTGSPLVQRYLLDFLCAAFPLDSTNLTDEDFVQLLLRCLFVVLRRDMSLNRRLYTWLINRSGETRGVSGLGGPDDGLELSFFKERVLGLVHGALEQYLALDIIETPFANPQQSIWGDRKEAEQVQFAEVRVCRLLLYLQDRADIGRTILETVFSDFLKKSAEFHQGSNIKLIKKRPSDSKPPRKPGDREGLHLDLNSLHSGVSGASEDFTAAEEKPSIQSRRVDELSKTFNMLLNSLEPGFLWNFLGTWYQRIVEEGSEGKKSIHDFSQVVSICLEMSNVESDPAIRTQHLPRLLETILEGLSNKSLISECDQQDLLKLYTVCQKLLEISTAHPQSPIEERSQTDACLTQCVSALSAIFEILTTRRDPSLIPLIDASTALLNAILEVPIYYLGFDVVDNPEDVPSEVQQWLKNMLKVIDGPGWLKEMRNGHCSDVSARASLLELLCKIYVKSVSVLQQHEEAAHRPQDDFYDEMTHVLLKPLLGRRDIQFIEQGKVFGTCGEAVWLGIASRKFCCEQQRLSRLLVEIHSRRPQEASSDVESIVVQALTSTDDLVCTEAARTFHRVWVLTRNLEEAGGIYRKPFNRAVMILLGRLPLGFKTVLSIKTYQRSFKCSPRCL
;
A
#
# COMPACT_ATOMS: atom_id res chain seq x y z
N MET A 1 -12.25 7.42 -84.92
CA MET A 1 -13.36 7.04 -85.82
C MET A 1 -14.50 6.46 -84.99
N VAL A 2 -15.70 6.99 -85.23
CA VAL A 2 -17.06 6.60 -84.75
C VAL A 2 -17.31 6.45 -83.24
N LYS A 3 -18.02 7.45 -82.73
CA LYS A 3 -18.65 7.63 -81.40
C LYS A 3 -19.62 6.51 -81.00
N LYS A 4 -19.63 6.16 -79.71
CA LYS A 4 -20.87 5.99 -78.92
C LYS A 4 -20.62 6.32 -77.45
N ARG A 5 -20.75 7.63 -77.12
CA ARG A 5 -20.98 8.10 -75.75
C ARG A 5 -22.38 7.64 -75.34
N HIS A 6 -22.50 6.80 -74.31
CA HIS A 6 -23.76 6.64 -73.61
C HIS A 6 -23.79 7.66 -72.46
N ASN A 7 -24.64 8.67 -72.62
CA ASN A 7 -25.05 9.56 -71.55
C ASN A 7 -25.79 8.74 -70.48
N PHE A 8 -25.28 8.72 -69.25
CA PHE A 8 -26.09 8.44 -68.07
C PHE A 8 -26.45 9.77 -67.44
N GLY A 9 -27.66 10.24 -67.75
CA GLY A 9 -28.31 11.37 -67.12
C GLY A 9 -29.77 11.01 -66.85
N ASP A 10 -30.24 11.51 -65.72
CA ASP A 10 -31.62 11.57 -65.21
C ASP A 10 -32.14 10.48 -64.28
N GLY A 11 -32.74 10.98 -63.19
CA GLY A 11 -33.05 10.30 -61.96
C GLY A 11 -34.03 9.14 -62.08
N VAL A 12 -33.88 8.19 -61.16
CA VAL A 12 -34.74 7.01 -61.04
C VAL A 12 -36.09 7.43 -60.43
N PRO A 13 -37.23 7.25 -61.13
CA PRO A 13 -38.54 7.41 -60.51
C PRO A 13 -38.82 6.20 -59.62
N ALA A 14 -39.28 6.46 -58.39
CA ALA A 14 -39.83 5.45 -57.50
C ALA A 14 -41.05 4.79 -58.18
N GLY A 15 -40.90 3.55 -58.66
CA GLY A 15 -42.00 2.84 -59.35
C GLY A 15 -41.70 1.48 -60.00
N ARG A 16 -40.45 0.99 -60.03
CA ARG A 16 -40.12 -0.29 -60.69
C ARG A 16 -40.36 -1.55 -59.86
N GLU A 17 -40.67 -1.46 -58.57
CA GLU A 17 -40.97 -2.64 -57.74
C GLU A 17 -42.27 -3.36 -58.12
N LYS A 18 -43.18 -2.69 -58.84
CA LYS A 18 -44.45 -3.26 -59.33
C LYS A 18 -44.33 -3.96 -60.69
N ASP A 19 -43.18 -3.87 -61.35
CA ASP A 19 -42.95 -4.46 -62.67
C ASP A 19 -42.99 -6.00 -62.59
N SER A 20 -43.80 -6.62 -63.45
CA SER A 20 -43.93 -8.10 -63.53
C SER A 20 -42.57 -8.77 -63.75
N LYS A 21 -41.69 -8.11 -64.50
CA LYS A 21 -40.33 -8.60 -64.79
C LYS A 21 -39.40 -8.51 -63.57
N TYR A 22 -39.57 -7.50 -62.70
CA TYR A 22 -38.83 -7.42 -61.44
C TYR A 22 -39.29 -8.49 -60.44
N ARG A 23 -40.60 -8.74 -60.35
CA ARG A 23 -41.14 -9.85 -59.54
C ARG A 23 -40.63 -11.22 -60.01
N ALA A 24 -40.50 -11.42 -61.32
CA ALA A 24 -39.89 -12.63 -61.87
C ALA A 24 -38.40 -12.75 -61.50
N PHE A 25 -37.65 -11.64 -61.53
CA PHE A 25 -36.26 -11.58 -61.07
C PHE A 25 -36.13 -11.89 -59.58
N ALA A 26 -36.95 -11.28 -58.71
CA ALA A 26 -36.97 -11.56 -57.28
C ALA A 26 -37.26 -13.04 -56.99
N LYS A 27 -38.25 -13.63 -57.67
CA LYS A 27 -38.57 -15.06 -57.55
C LYS A 27 -37.42 -15.97 -58.02
N ALA A 28 -36.68 -15.56 -59.07
CA ALA A 28 -35.51 -16.30 -59.54
C ALA A 28 -34.34 -16.23 -58.53
N VAL A 29 -34.14 -15.08 -57.88
CA VAL A 29 -33.18 -14.93 -56.78
C VAL A 29 -33.58 -15.82 -55.60
N ASP A 30 -34.85 -15.85 -55.20
CA ASP A 30 -35.33 -16.72 -54.12
C ASP A 30 -35.13 -18.21 -54.42
N GLN A 31 -35.39 -18.61 -55.66
CA GLN A 31 -35.15 -19.98 -56.09
C GLN A 31 -33.66 -20.34 -56.07
N ALA A 32 -32.77 -19.40 -56.41
CA ALA A 32 -31.34 -19.59 -56.28
C ALA A 32 -30.92 -19.64 -54.79
N LEU A 33 -31.47 -18.79 -53.93
CA LEU A 33 -31.15 -18.76 -52.49
C LEU A 33 -31.54 -20.04 -51.76
N LYS A 34 -32.62 -20.72 -52.16
CA LYS A 34 -33.00 -22.04 -51.61
C LYS A 34 -31.91 -23.10 -51.79
N THR A 35 -31.07 -22.97 -52.82
CA THR A 35 -29.96 -23.93 -53.04
C THR A 35 -28.85 -23.83 -51.99
N PHE A 36 -28.86 -22.79 -51.14
CA PHE A 36 -27.95 -22.65 -50.00
C PHE A 36 -28.48 -23.26 -48.69
N GLU A 37 -29.70 -23.82 -48.66
CA GLU A 37 -30.31 -24.34 -47.44
C GLU A 37 -29.92 -25.79 -47.12
N THR A 38 -29.52 -26.56 -48.13
CA THR A 38 -29.13 -27.98 -47.98
C THR A 38 -27.79 -28.30 -48.69
N PRO A 39 -26.67 -27.61 -48.38
CA PRO A 39 -25.37 -28.00 -48.92
C PRO A 39 -24.87 -29.26 -48.19
N ASN A 40 -24.53 -30.31 -48.94
CA ASN A 40 -23.90 -31.52 -48.38
C ASN A 40 -22.38 -31.41 -48.46
N GLU A 41 -21.87 -30.75 -49.52
CA GLU A 41 -20.44 -30.52 -49.74
C GLU A 41 -20.15 -29.06 -50.11
N TRP A 42 -18.89 -28.63 -49.95
CA TRP A 42 -18.47 -27.28 -50.34
C TRP A 42 -18.63 -27.01 -51.85
N ALA A 43 -18.62 -28.05 -52.69
CA ALA A 43 -18.89 -27.93 -54.13
C ALA A 43 -20.34 -27.50 -54.44
N ASP A 44 -21.30 -27.83 -53.56
CA ASP A 44 -22.69 -27.39 -53.68
C ASP A 44 -22.79 -25.87 -53.52
N LEU A 45 -21.97 -25.29 -52.64
CA LEU A 45 -21.89 -23.84 -52.46
C LEU A 45 -21.35 -23.14 -53.71
N ILE A 46 -20.34 -23.71 -54.38
CA ILE A 46 -19.83 -23.18 -55.67
C ILE A 46 -20.94 -23.19 -56.72
N SER A 47 -21.69 -24.29 -56.81
CA SER A 47 -22.81 -24.44 -57.74
C SER A 47 -23.95 -23.46 -57.44
N ALA A 48 -24.28 -23.28 -56.16
CA ALA A 48 -25.29 -22.32 -55.70
C ALA A 48 -24.89 -20.87 -56.00
N LEU A 49 -23.63 -20.50 -55.72
CA LEU A 49 -23.05 -19.21 -56.08
C LEU A 49 -23.05 -18.99 -57.60
N GLY A 50 -22.71 -20.01 -58.39
CA GLY A 50 -22.75 -19.95 -59.86
C GLY A 50 -24.16 -19.67 -60.40
N LYS A 51 -25.18 -20.34 -59.85
CA LYS A 51 -26.59 -20.08 -60.20
C LYS A 51 -27.00 -18.65 -59.84
N LEU A 52 -26.64 -18.20 -58.63
CA LEU A 52 -26.95 -16.86 -58.14
C LEU A 52 -26.28 -15.77 -59.00
N ALA A 53 -24.98 -15.92 -59.30
CA ALA A 53 -24.22 -15.01 -60.17
C ALA A 53 -24.85 -14.87 -61.56
N LYS A 54 -25.25 -15.99 -62.19
CA LYS A 54 -25.90 -15.99 -63.51
C LYS A 54 -27.26 -15.26 -63.48
N VAL A 55 -28.04 -15.43 -62.41
CA VAL A 55 -29.31 -14.72 -62.22
C VAL A 55 -29.08 -13.21 -62.12
N PHE A 56 -28.06 -12.77 -61.39
CA PHE A 56 -27.71 -11.34 -61.30
C PHE A 56 -27.22 -10.77 -62.63
N GLN A 57 -26.28 -11.43 -63.31
CA GLN A 57 -25.76 -10.98 -64.62
C GLN A 57 -26.88 -10.83 -65.67
N SER A 58 -27.77 -11.81 -65.76
CA SER A 58 -28.88 -11.81 -66.73
C SER A 58 -29.91 -10.70 -66.47
N ASN A 59 -29.91 -10.13 -65.25
CA ASN A 59 -30.87 -9.13 -64.80
C ASN A 59 -30.21 -7.81 -64.37
N ALA A 60 -28.95 -7.56 -64.75
CA ALA A 60 -28.15 -6.41 -64.32
C ALA A 60 -28.78 -5.03 -64.64
N LYS A 61 -29.75 -4.98 -65.56
CA LYS A 61 -30.59 -3.79 -65.85
C LYS A 61 -31.44 -3.32 -64.67
N TYR A 62 -31.67 -4.18 -63.67
CA TYR A 62 -32.41 -3.85 -62.46
C TYR A 62 -31.42 -3.55 -61.32
N CYS A 63 -31.31 -2.28 -60.94
CA CYS A 63 -30.40 -1.82 -59.88
C CYS A 63 -30.74 -2.36 -58.47
N PRO A 64 -32.01 -2.42 -58.02
CA PRO A 64 -32.32 -2.91 -56.66
C PRO A 64 -32.14 -4.43 -56.51
N ILE A 65 -31.26 -4.84 -55.60
CA ILE A 65 -31.00 -6.25 -55.28
C ILE A 65 -32.16 -6.86 -54.47
N PRO A 66 -32.87 -7.88 -54.99
CA PRO A 66 -33.93 -8.57 -54.25
C PRO A 66 -33.37 -9.29 -53.02
N ASN A 67 -34.10 -9.25 -51.90
CA ASN A 67 -33.73 -9.93 -50.65
C ASN A 67 -32.27 -9.73 -50.23
N ARG A 68 -31.78 -8.49 -50.39
CA ARG A 68 -30.39 -8.07 -50.16
C ARG A 68 -29.78 -8.56 -48.84
N VAL A 69 -30.57 -8.65 -47.77
CA VAL A 69 -30.12 -9.14 -46.46
C VAL A 69 -29.77 -10.64 -46.52
N THR A 70 -30.66 -11.45 -47.09
CA THR A 70 -30.44 -12.90 -47.24
C THR A 70 -29.30 -13.18 -48.21
N VAL A 71 -29.22 -12.44 -49.32
CA VAL A 71 -28.10 -12.52 -50.27
C VAL A 71 -26.78 -12.23 -49.57
N ALA A 72 -26.66 -11.10 -48.87
CA ALA A 72 -25.45 -10.74 -48.14
C ALA A 72 -25.08 -11.79 -47.07
N LYS A 73 -26.07 -12.30 -46.33
CA LYS A 73 -25.86 -13.36 -45.32
C LYS A 73 -25.28 -14.63 -45.96
N ARG A 74 -25.82 -15.11 -47.08
CA ARG A 74 -25.30 -16.31 -47.76
C ARG A 74 -23.90 -16.08 -48.33
N LEU A 75 -23.65 -14.90 -48.91
CA LEU A 75 -22.32 -14.55 -49.40
C LEU A 75 -21.29 -14.47 -48.26
N SER A 76 -21.65 -13.89 -47.11
CA SER A 76 -20.79 -13.86 -45.93
C SER A 76 -20.48 -15.25 -45.39
N GLN A 77 -21.45 -16.17 -45.38
CA GLN A 77 -21.24 -17.57 -44.98
C GLN A 77 -20.24 -18.27 -45.92
N CYS A 78 -20.32 -17.98 -47.22
CA CYS A 78 -19.38 -18.50 -48.21
C CYS A 78 -17.95 -17.95 -48.07
N LEU A 79 -17.73 -16.90 -47.28
CA LEU A 79 -16.40 -16.35 -46.97
C LEU A 79 -15.85 -16.85 -45.62
N HIS A 80 -16.50 -17.83 -44.99
CA HIS A 80 -16.02 -18.39 -43.72
C HIS A 80 -14.62 -19.01 -43.87
N PRO A 81 -13.68 -18.80 -42.92
CA PRO A 81 -12.29 -19.29 -42.99
C PRO A 81 -12.17 -20.81 -43.18
N ALA A 82 -13.13 -21.58 -42.65
CA ALA A 82 -13.14 -23.05 -42.77
C ALA A 82 -13.46 -23.58 -44.19
N LEU A 83 -13.86 -22.71 -45.12
CA LEU A 83 -14.20 -23.09 -46.50
C LEU A 83 -12.99 -22.99 -47.43
N PRO A 84 -12.91 -23.82 -48.48
CA PRO A 84 -11.77 -23.80 -49.40
C PRO A 84 -11.78 -22.55 -50.28
N MET A 85 -10.59 -22.16 -50.72
CA MET A 85 -10.35 -21.00 -51.60
C MET A 85 -11.26 -20.95 -52.83
N GLY A 86 -11.64 -22.10 -53.41
CA GLY A 86 -12.55 -22.14 -54.56
C GLY A 86 -13.92 -21.53 -54.27
N VAL A 87 -14.45 -21.72 -53.07
CA VAL A 87 -15.72 -21.12 -52.62
C VAL A 87 -15.55 -19.62 -52.42
N HIS A 88 -14.44 -19.19 -51.79
CA HIS A 88 -14.14 -17.77 -51.59
C HIS A 88 -14.05 -17.02 -52.92
N LEU A 89 -13.29 -17.53 -53.90
CA LEU A 89 -13.15 -16.90 -55.22
C LEU A 89 -14.49 -16.75 -55.93
N LYS A 90 -15.34 -17.77 -55.89
CA LYS A 90 -16.67 -17.71 -56.53
C LYS A 90 -17.61 -16.74 -55.81
N ALA A 91 -17.50 -16.65 -54.50
CA ALA A 91 -18.23 -15.66 -53.72
C ALA A 91 -17.77 -14.24 -54.08
N LEU A 92 -16.46 -13.98 -54.14
CA LEU A 92 -15.89 -12.69 -54.55
C LEU A 92 -16.30 -12.28 -55.98
N GLU A 93 -16.37 -13.22 -56.93
CA GLU A 93 -16.94 -12.97 -58.26
C GLU A 93 -18.41 -12.49 -58.17
N THR A 94 -19.19 -13.10 -57.29
CA THR A 94 -20.59 -12.70 -57.05
C THR A 94 -20.69 -11.32 -56.40
N TYR A 95 -19.79 -10.96 -55.48
CA TYR A 95 -19.67 -9.60 -54.94
C TYR A 95 -19.39 -8.58 -56.05
N LYS A 96 -18.45 -8.86 -56.95
CA LYS A 96 -18.13 -7.96 -58.08
C LYS A 96 -19.35 -7.67 -58.94
N ILE A 97 -20.10 -8.71 -59.34
CA ILE A 97 -21.33 -8.56 -60.13
C ILE A 97 -22.35 -7.67 -59.38
N ILE A 98 -22.53 -7.88 -58.08
CA ILE A 98 -23.47 -7.08 -57.28
C ILE A 98 -23.01 -5.62 -57.20
N PHE A 99 -21.72 -5.37 -57.01
CA PHE A 99 -21.17 -4.02 -56.92
C PHE A 99 -21.24 -3.28 -58.27
N GLU A 100 -21.06 -3.98 -59.40
CA GLU A 100 -21.28 -3.45 -60.74
C GLU A 100 -22.75 -3.05 -60.98
N ILE A 101 -23.71 -3.86 -60.50
CA ILE A 101 -25.15 -3.57 -60.63
C ILE A 101 -25.58 -2.37 -59.78
N LEU A 102 -25.06 -2.27 -58.55
CA LEU A 102 -25.36 -1.18 -57.63
C LEU A 102 -24.69 0.14 -58.06
N GLY A 103 -23.46 0.07 -58.56
CA GLY A 103 -22.66 1.24 -58.91
C GLY A 103 -22.33 2.15 -57.71
N PRO A 104 -21.58 3.24 -57.94
CA PRO A 104 -21.03 4.08 -56.87
C PRO A 104 -22.08 4.89 -56.10
N SER A 105 -23.29 5.08 -56.66
CA SER A 105 -24.36 5.87 -56.03
C SER A 105 -25.20 5.04 -55.06
N LYS A 106 -25.46 3.77 -55.35
CA LYS A 106 -26.31 2.89 -54.51
C LYS A 106 -25.53 1.91 -53.64
N LEU A 107 -24.27 1.62 -53.97
CA LEU A 107 -23.42 0.74 -53.15
C LEU A 107 -23.27 1.24 -51.70
N PRO A 108 -23.02 2.53 -51.41
CA PRO A 108 -22.88 3.01 -50.03
C PRO A 108 -24.09 2.72 -49.13
N GLU A 109 -25.31 2.81 -49.67
CA GLU A 109 -26.56 2.55 -48.95
C GLU A 109 -26.68 1.11 -48.45
N CYS A 110 -25.97 0.16 -49.08
CA CYS A 110 -26.03 -1.27 -48.76
C CYS A 110 -24.69 -1.87 -48.32
N LEU A 111 -23.59 -1.10 -48.35
CA LEU A 111 -22.24 -1.61 -48.11
C LEU A 111 -22.10 -2.28 -46.75
N TYR A 112 -22.75 -1.75 -45.72
CA TYR A 112 -22.73 -2.33 -44.36
C TYR A 112 -23.22 -3.80 -44.32
N LEU A 113 -24.13 -4.21 -45.21
CA LEU A 113 -24.59 -5.61 -45.30
C LEU A 113 -23.51 -6.53 -45.85
N PHE A 114 -22.78 -6.05 -46.86
CA PHE A 114 -21.78 -6.81 -47.60
C PHE A 114 -20.41 -6.80 -46.90
N ALA A 115 -20.11 -5.75 -46.14
CA ALA A 115 -18.88 -5.54 -45.40
C ALA A 115 -18.60 -6.63 -44.35
N VAL A 116 -19.66 -7.14 -43.68
CA VAL A 116 -19.56 -8.08 -42.55
C VAL A 116 -18.76 -9.34 -42.89
N GLY A 117 -18.94 -9.88 -44.10
CA GLY A 117 -18.16 -11.04 -44.55
C GLY A 117 -16.89 -10.65 -45.30
N LEU A 118 -16.88 -9.50 -45.96
CA LEU A 118 -15.82 -9.11 -46.89
C LEU A 118 -14.55 -8.63 -46.18
N PHE A 119 -14.66 -7.85 -45.11
CA PHE A 119 -13.49 -7.31 -44.41
C PHE A 119 -12.74 -8.35 -43.58
N PRO A 120 -13.39 -9.21 -42.78
CA PRO A 120 -12.69 -10.24 -41.99
C PRO A 120 -11.98 -11.29 -42.85
N LEU A 121 -12.38 -11.47 -44.12
CA LEU A 121 -11.74 -12.42 -45.03
C LEU A 121 -10.23 -12.14 -45.20
N MET A 122 -9.81 -10.88 -45.07
CA MET A 122 -8.42 -10.47 -45.29
C MET A 122 -7.42 -11.22 -44.38
N ASP A 123 -7.83 -11.55 -43.15
CA ASP A 123 -6.98 -12.20 -42.13
C ASP A 123 -6.74 -13.69 -42.40
N HIS A 124 -7.65 -14.34 -43.13
CA HIS A 124 -7.68 -15.82 -43.21
C HIS A 124 -7.72 -16.37 -44.64
N CYS A 125 -7.40 -15.54 -45.63
CA CYS A 125 -7.48 -15.93 -47.04
C CYS A 125 -6.10 -16.21 -47.67
N GLY A 126 -6.06 -17.19 -48.58
CA GLY A 126 -4.85 -17.50 -49.34
C GLY A 126 -4.46 -16.39 -50.32
N ILE A 127 -3.20 -16.36 -50.74
CA ILE A 127 -2.59 -15.33 -51.62
C ILE A 127 -3.49 -14.93 -52.79
N LYS A 128 -4.05 -15.90 -53.52
CA LYS A 128 -4.90 -15.63 -54.68
C LYS A 128 -6.21 -14.94 -54.30
N VAL A 129 -6.87 -15.35 -53.21
CA VAL A 129 -8.10 -14.71 -52.71
C VAL A 129 -7.78 -13.30 -52.23
N LYS A 130 -6.66 -13.12 -51.52
CA LYS A 130 -6.17 -11.82 -51.05
C LYS A 130 -5.99 -10.84 -52.21
N SER A 131 -5.37 -11.26 -53.31
CA SER A 131 -5.20 -10.43 -54.51
C SER A 131 -6.53 -10.02 -55.16
N GLU A 132 -7.49 -10.94 -55.24
CA GLU A 132 -8.84 -10.65 -55.75
C GLU A 132 -9.64 -9.72 -54.83
N LEU A 133 -9.46 -9.85 -53.52
CA LEU A 133 -10.06 -8.98 -52.51
C LEU A 133 -9.51 -7.56 -52.60
N PHE A 134 -8.18 -7.41 -52.76
CA PHE A 134 -7.56 -6.11 -53.05
C PHE A 134 -8.14 -5.47 -54.32
N ALA A 135 -8.32 -6.24 -55.38
CA ALA A 135 -8.93 -5.74 -56.61
C ALA A 135 -10.38 -5.25 -56.38
N ILE A 136 -11.13 -5.87 -55.47
CA ILE A 136 -12.47 -5.38 -55.10
C ILE A 136 -12.36 -4.05 -54.34
N PHE A 137 -11.44 -3.96 -53.37
CA PHE A 137 -11.24 -2.75 -52.59
C PHE A 137 -10.82 -1.57 -53.47
N GLU A 138 -9.86 -1.78 -54.35
CA GLU A 138 -9.32 -0.77 -55.27
C GLU A 138 -10.37 -0.29 -56.30
N ASN A 139 -11.16 -1.20 -56.88
CA ASN A 139 -12.06 -0.87 -57.98
C ASN A 139 -13.46 -0.42 -57.54
N TYR A 140 -13.93 -0.87 -56.38
CA TYR A 140 -15.31 -0.61 -55.94
C TYR A 140 -15.42 0.19 -54.64
N LEU A 141 -14.45 0.12 -53.73
CA LEU A 141 -14.53 0.80 -52.43
C LEU A 141 -13.78 2.13 -52.42
N VAL A 142 -12.55 2.19 -52.95
CA VAL A 142 -11.78 3.46 -53.06
C VAL A 142 -12.54 4.54 -53.83
N PRO A 143 -13.22 4.25 -54.96
CA PRO A 143 -13.95 5.28 -55.72
C PRO A 143 -15.17 5.86 -54.99
N LEU A 144 -15.63 5.26 -53.89
CA LEU A 144 -16.75 5.81 -53.10
C LEU A 144 -16.36 7.09 -52.36
N GLY A 145 -15.07 7.34 -52.13
CA GLY A 145 -14.56 8.53 -51.44
C GLY A 145 -15.24 8.75 -50.09
N ALA A 146 -15.76 9.96 -49.85
CA ALA A 146 -16.44 10.30 -48.60
C ALA A 146 -17.63 9.37 -48.24
N ASN A 147 -18.25 8.71 -49.22
CA ASN A 147 -19.34 7.76 -48.96
C ASN A 147 -18.87 6.44 -48.32
N LEU A 148 -17.55 6.18 -48.26
CA LEU A 148 -16.98 5.03 -47.57
C LEU A 148 -16.94 5.21 -46.04
N ARG A 149 -17.01 6.44 -45.52
CA ARG A 149 -16.86 6.77 -44.09
C ARG A 149 -17.65 5.84 -43.14
N PRO A 150 -18.93 5.51 -43.36
CA PRO A 150 -19.68 4.64 -42.46
C PRO A 150 -19.13 3.21 -42.33
N ALA A 151 -18.44 2.71 -43.37
CA ALA A 151 -17.82 1.38 -43.38
C ALA A 151 -16.30 1.43 -43.16
N LEU A 152 -15.72 2.63 -43.03
CA LEU A 152 -14.28 2.83 -42.99
C LEU A 152 -13.59 2.15 -41.79
N PRO A 153 -14.12 2.17 -40.55
CA PRO A 153 -13.48 1.49 -39.43
C PRO A 153 -13.31 -0.01 -39.68
N GLY A 154 -14.34 -0.69 -40.21
CA GLY A 154 -14.27 -2.11 -40.57
C GLY A 154 -13.34 -2.36 -41.76
N PHE A 155 -13.34 -1.47 -42.75
CA PHE A 155 -12.46 -1.55 -43.90
C PHE A 155 -10.98 -1.46 -43.48
N LEU A 156 -10.64 -0.48 -42.63
CA LEU A 156 -9.30 -0.32 -42.07
C LEU A 156 -8.91 -1.54 -41.23
N GLY A 157 -9.82 -2.03 -40.37
CA GLY A 157 -9.60 -3.23 -39.58
C GLY A 157 -9.27 -4.47 -40.43
N GLY A 158 -9.80 -4.58 -41.65
CA GLY A 158 -9.43 -5.64 -42.59
C GLY A 158 -8.10 -5.36 -43.31
N VAL A 159 -7.95 -4.19 -43.94
CA VAL A 159 -6.77 -3.86 -44.77
C VAL A 159 -5.48 -3.81 -43.96
N LEU A 160 -5.53 -3.34 -42.71
CA LEU A 160 -4.35 -3.25 -41.84
C LEU A 160 -3.77 -4.63 -41.53
N LEU A 161 -4.59 -5.68 -41.45
CA LEU A 161 -4.11 -7.06 -41.29
C LEU A 161 -3.37 -7.59 -42.52
N ALA A 162 -3.48 -6.91 -43.67
CA ALA A 162 -2.66 -7.22 -44.84
C ALA A 162 -1.31 -6.50 -44.87
N LEU A 163 -1.11 -5.52 -43.99
CA LEU A 163 0.11 -4.71 -43.90
C LEU A 163 1.16 -5.43 -43.05
N GLU A 164 1.58 -6.61 -43.49
CA GLU A 164 2.61 -7.43 -42.84
C GLU A 164 3.96 -7.25 -43.55
N GLU A 165 4.98 -6.80 -42.81
CA GLU A 165 6.33 -6.61 -43.33
C GLU A 165 6.90 -7.92 -43.92
N GLY A 166 7.55 -7.83 -45.09
CA GLY A 166 8.11 -8.99 -45.78
C GLY A 166 7.14 -9.77 -46.66
N THR A 167 5.86 -9.37 -46.73
CA THR A 167 4.88 -9.95 -47.65
C THR A 167 4.80 -9.18 -48.98
N GLU A 168 4.44 -9.85 -50.08
CA GLU A 168 4.22 -9.21 -51.38
C GLU A 168 3.05 -8.21 -51.39
N PHE A 169 2.20 -8.25 -50.35
CA PHE A 169 1.07 -7.35 -50.20
C PHE A 169 1.40 -6.10 -49.39
N TYR A 170 2.57 -6.00 -48.77
CA TYR A 170 2.94 -4.87 -47.91
C TYR A 170 2.83 -3.53 -48.67
N GLU A 171 3.55 -3.41 -49.78
CA GLU A 171 3.56 -2.18 -50.60
C GLU A 171 2.16 -1.87 -51.17
N ARG A 172 1.46 -2.90 -51.64
CA ARG A 172 0.09 -2.75 -52.18
C ARG A 172 -0.89 -2.26 -51.11
N SER A 173 -0.79 -2.78 -49.89
CA SER A 173 -1.61 -2.37 -48.75
C SER A 173 -1.33 -0.92 -48.35
N PHE A 174 -0.05 -0.54 -48.31
CA PHE A 174 0.37 0.81 -47.98
C PHE A 174 -0.16 1.84 -49.00
N ILE A 175 -0.03 1.55 -50.30
CA ILE A 175 -0.58 2.40 -51.37
C ILE A 175 -2.12 2.47 -51.31
N LEU A 176 -2.78 1.36 -50.96
CA LEU A 176 -4.23 1.35 -50.81
C LEU A 176 -4.68 2.27 -49.66
N LEU A 177 -4.00 2.21 -48.50
CA LEU A 177 -4.28 3.08 -47.37
C LEU A 177 -4.08 4.56 -47.73
N ASP A 178 -3.03 4.89 -48.49
CA ASP A 178 -2.77 6.25 -48.99
C ASP A 178 -3.90 6.77 -49.87
N ARG A 179 -4.34 5.95 -50.84
CA ARG A 179 -5.45 6.31 -51.73
C ARG A 179 -6.75 6.52 -50.97
N VAL A 180 -7.03 5.68 -49.97
CA VAL A 180 -8.24 5.82 -49.15
C VAL A 180 -8.17 7.07 -48.28
N CYS A 181 -7.01 7.36 -47.68
CA CYS A 181 -6.77 8.57 -46.91
C CYS A 181 -7.03 9.83 -47.76
N GLU A 182 -6.50 9.88 -48.98
CA GLU A 182 -6.72 10.98 -49.93
C GLU A 182 -8.21 11.14 -50.30
N LYS A 183 -8.90 10.02 -50.62
CA LYS A 183 -10.28 10.06 -51.13
C LYS A 183 -11.34 10.31 -50.06
N VAL A 184 -11.13 9.84 -48.83
CA VAL A 184 -12.08 10.03 -47.72
C VAL A 184 -11.81 11.35 -46.99
N GLY A 185 -10.58 11.85 -47.06
CA GLY A 185 -10.09 13.00 -46.33
C GLY A 185 -9.26 12.55 -45.11
N PRO A 186 -8.03 13.10 -44.93
CA PRO A 186 -7.11 12.64 -43.88
C PRO A 186 -7.71 12.65 -42.47
N ARG A 187 -8.43 13.71 -42.09
CA ARG A 187 -9.02 13.82 -40.74
C ARG A 187 -9.99 12.67 -40.41
N ALA A 188 -10.91 12.37 -41.32
CA ALA A 188 -11.86 11.28 -41.14
C ALA A 188 -11.19 9.89 -41.20
N PHE A 189 -10.12 9.77 -42.00
CA PHE A 189 -9.31 8.56 -42.07
C PHE A 189 -8.63 8.25 -40.73
N TYR A 190 -7.90 9.21 -40.15
CA TYR A 190 -7.22 9.01 -38.86
C TYR A 190 -8.21 8.81 -37.72
N ALA A 191 -9.37 9.48 -37.73
CA ALA A 191 -10.44 9.22 -36.76
C ALA A 191 -10.88 7.75 -36.75
N CYS A 192 -11.11 7.16 -37.94
CA CYS A 192 -11.47 5.76 -38.08
C CYS A 192 -10.30 4.81 -37.80
N LEU A 193 -9.06 5.24 -38.06
CA LEU A 193 -7.84 4.48 -37.75
C LEU A 193 -7.68 4.33 -36.23
N TRP A 194 -7.83 5.41 -35.46
CA TRP A 194 -7.81 5.36 -33.99
C TRP A 194 -8.92 4.48 -33.43
N GLN A 195 -10.12 4.52 -34.04
CA GLN A 195 -11.21 3.62 -33.67
C GLN A 195 -10.85 2.13 -33.92
N ALA A 196 -10.20 1.82 -35.04
CA ALA A 196 -9.75 0.46 -35.35
C ALA A 196 -8.66 -0.03 -34.37
N ILE A 197 -7.70 0.84 -34.03
CA ILE A 197 -6.65 0.59 -33.02
C ILE A 197 -7.25 0.29 -31.64
N LEU A 198 -8.25 1.09 -31.24
CA LEU A 198 -8.93 0.92 -29.96
C LEU A 198 -9.73 -0.40 -29.91
N GLY A 199 -10.39 -0.76 -31.01
CA GLY A 199 -11.32 -1.90 -31.05
C GLY A 199 -10.70 -3.28 -31.29
N SER A 200 -9.47 -3.37 -31.83
CA SER A 200 -8.90 -4.67 -32.25
C SER A 200 -7.38 -4.77 -32.01
N PRO A 201 -6.91 -5.65 -31.11
CA PRO A 201 -5.47 -5.83 -30.84
C PRO A 201 -4.61 -6.22 -32.07
N PRO A 202 -5.04 -7.16 -32.95
CA PRO A 202 -4.24 -7.55 -34.13
C PRO A 202 -3.94 -6.38 -35.08
N VAL A 203 -4.79 -5.35 -35.09
CA VAL A 203 -4.66 -4.18 -35.97
C VAL A 203 -3.64 -3.16 -35.42
N ARG A 204 -3.34 -3.18 -34.13
CA ARG A 204 -2.51 -2.15 -33.47
C ARG A 204 -1.11 -2.05 -34.07
N LEU A 205 -0.43 -3.18 -34.27
CA LEU A 205 0.93 -3.18 -34.85
C LEU A 205 0.97 -2.56 -36.25
N PRO A 206 0.25 -3.08 -37.27
CA PRO A 206 0.29 -2.52 -38.62
C PRO A 206 -0.20 -1.07 -38.66
N ALA A 207 -1.18 -0.70 -37.84
CA ALA A 207 -1.64 0.68 -37.75
C ALA A 207 -0.56 1.62 -37.21
N MET A 208 0.15 1.23 -36.14
CA MET A 208 1.23 2.04 -35.57
C MET A 208 2.44 2.15 -36.51
N ILE A 209 2.75 1.11 -37.28
CA ILE A 209 3.75 1.15 -38.36
C ILE A 209 3.36 2.22 -39.39
N TYR A 210 2.11 2.18 -39.87
CA TYR A 210 1.60 3.15 -40.83
C TYR A 210 1.64 4.58 -40.30
N VAL A 211 1.19 4.82 -39.06
CA VAL A 211 1.22 6.14 -38.43
C VAL A 211 2.66 6.68 -38.34
N ASN A 212 3.61 5.87 -37.86
CA ASN A 212 5.01 6.28 -37.76
C ASN A 212 5.63 6.57 -39.14
N ALA A 213 5.28 5.81 -40.16
CA ALA A 213 5.76 6.04 -41.53
C ALA A 213 5.19 7.32 -42.15
N LYS A 214 3.99 7.76 -41.73
CA LYS A 214 3.32 8.96 -42.22
C LYS A 214 3.61 10.22 -41.40
N PHE A 215 4.08 10.06 -40.17
CA PHE A 215 4.48 11.19 -39.35
C PHE A 215 5.81 11.77 -39.83
N ASP A 216 5.78 12.99 -40.37
CA ASP A 216 6.98 13.72 -40.76
C ASP A 216 7.63 14.34 -39.51
N LYS A 217 8.74 13.75 -39.05
CA LYS A 217 9.47 14.18 -37.84
C LYS A 217 10.10 15.56 -37.96
N LEU A 218 10.18 16.13 -39.16
CA LEU A 218 10.74 17.46 -39.38
C LEU A 218 9.72 18.59 -39.22
N LYS A 219 8.42 18.26 -39.16
CA LYS A 219 7.34 19.21 -39.02
C LYS A 219 6.73 19.14 -37.63
N SER A 220 6.19 20.27 -37.17
CA SER A 220 5.41 20.30 -35.94
C SER A 220 4.15 19.45 -36.07
N LEU A 221 3.56 19.04 -34.95
CA LEU A 221 2.26 18.36 -34.96
C LEU A 221 1.15 19.30 -35.42
N ASP A 222 1.24 20.60 -35.15
CA ASP A 222 0.25 21.60 -35.58
C ASP A 222 0.13 21.64 -37.12
N ASP A 223 1.26 21.52 -37.83
CA ASP A 223 1.29 21.43 -39.30
C ASP A 223 0.70 20.12 -39.84
N GLN A 224 0.55 19.11 -38.98
CA GLN A 224 0.07 17.76 -39.30
C GLN A 224 -1.12 17.36 -38.43
N ILE A 225 -1.92 18.33 -37.94
CA ILE A 225 -3.00 18.10 -36.97
C ILE A 225 -4.08 17.12 -37.45
N HIS A 226 -4.17 16.89 -38.75
CA HIS A 226 -5.05 15.90 -39.35
C HIS A 226 -4.79 14.46 -38.84
N LEU A 227 -3.58 14.16 -38.34
CA LEU A 227 -3.21 12.89 -37.71
C LEU A 227 -3.99 12.62 -36.42
N VAL A 228 -4.42 13.67 -35.72
CA VAL A 228 -5.24 13.57 -34.49
C VAL A 228 -6.64 13.03 -34.79
N GLY A 229 -7.13 13.27 -36.01
CA GLY A 229 -8.48 12.89 -36.44
C GLY A 229 -9.57 13.87 -35.96
N ASP A 230 -10.73 13.35 -35.57
CA ASP A 230 -11.89 14.18 -35.23
C ASP A 230 -11.82 14.74 -33.80
N HIS A 231 -11.34 13.92 -32.85
CA HIS A 231 -11.28 14.23 -31.43
C HIS A 231 -10.00 13.68 -30.79
N VAL A 232 -9.26 14.53 -30.08
CA VAL A 232 -8.02 14.17 -29.36
C VAL A 232 -8.25 13.00 -28.39
N ASN A 233 -9.33 13.04 -27.61
CA ASN A 233 -9.63 12.02 -26.59
C ASN A 233 -9.75 10.60 -27.17
N HIS A 234 -10.24 10.47 -28.41
CA HIS A 234 -10.33 9.16 -29.08
C HIS A 234 -8.94 8.63 -29.47
N MET A 235 -8.04 9.50 -29.95
CA MET A 235 -6.66 9.15 -30.21
C MET A 235 -5.95 8.76 -28.90
N VAL A 236 -6.07 9.57 -27.84
CA VAL A 236 -5.46 9.26 -26.53
C VAL A 236 -5.96 7.92 -25.99
N ALA A 237 -7.26 7.64 -26.05
CA ALA A 237 -7.81 6.34 -25.65
C ALA A 237 -7.23 5.18 -26.49
N ALA A 238 -7.08 5.36 -27.80
CA ALA A 238 -6.45 4.38 -28.67
C ALA A 238 -4.96 4.15 -28.31
N LEU A 239 -4.19 5.22 -28.08
CA LEU A 239 -2.79 5.14 -27.67
C LEU A 239 -2.63 4.46 -26.29
N CYS A 240 -3.53 4.72 -25.34
CA CYS A 240 -3.58 3.99 -24.06
C CYS A 240 -3.84 2.49 -24.29
N ALA A 241 -4.76 2.11 -25.19
CA ALA A 241 -5.01 0.71 -25.52
C ALA A 241 -3.81 0.03 -26.21
N VAL A 242 -3.00 0.78 -26.95
CA VAL A 242 -1.71 0.32 -27.52
C VAL A 242 -0.66 0.16 -26.43
N ALA A 243 -0.64 1.05 -25.42
CA ALA A 243 0.27 0.96 -24.29
C ALA A 243 -0.02 -0.29 -23.44
N ASP A 244 -1.29 -0.65 -23.26
CA ASP A 244 -1.74 -1.84 -22.53
C ASP A 244 -1.69 -3.14 -23.35
N ASP A 245 -1.14 -3.12 -24.56
CA ASP A 245 -1.08 -4.31 -25.42
C ASP A 245 -0.17 -5.41 -24.84
N THR A 246 -0.76 -6.58 -24.55
CA THR A 246 -0.06 -7.75 -24.01
C THR A 246 0.62 -8.61 -25.08
N GLY A 247 0.38 -8.31 -26.36
CA GLY A 247 0.92 -9.02 -27.51
C GLY A 247 2.39 -8.69 -27.78
N SER A 248 2.73 -8.45 -29.06
CA SER A 248 4.12 -8.21 -29.48
C SER A 248 4.67 -6.91 -28.87
N PRO A 249 5.87 -6.91 -28.25
CA PRO A 249 6.53 -5.69 -27.76
C PRO A 249 6.74 -4.62 -28.84
N LEU A 250 6.72 -5.02 -30.13
CA LEU A 250 6.82 -4.08 -31.25
C LEU A 250 5.71 -3.03 -31.24
N VAL A 251 4.51 -3.40 -30.79
CA VAL A 251 3.35 -2.48 -30.68
C VAL A 251 3.70 -1.29 -29.78
N GLN A 252 4.21 -1.57 -28.58
CA GLN A 252 4.63 -0.56 -27.60
C GLN A 252 5.90 0.19 -28.05
N ARG A 253 6.79 -0.43 -28.83
CA ARG A 253 7.97 0.26 -29.38
C ARG A 253 7.56 1.35 -30.37
N TYR A 254 6.70 1.03 -31.33
CA TYR A 254 6.17 2.00 -32.29
C TYR A 254 5.30 3.07 -31.62
N LEU A 255 4.59 2.74 -30.54
CA LEU A 255 3.94 3.73 -29.70
C LEU A 255 4.93 4.73 -29.11
N LEU A 256 5.97 4.25 -28.42
CA LEU A 256 6.94 5.14 -27.78
C LEU A 256 7.73 5.96 -28.81
N ASP A 257 8.06 5.38 -29.98
CA ASP A 257 8.67 6.11 -31.09
C ASP A 257 7.77 7.24 -31.60
N PHE A 258 6.45 7.00 -31.68
CA PHE A 258 5.47 8.03 -32.06
C PHE A 258 5.31 9.09 -30.96
N LEU A 259 5.18 8.70 -29.69
CA LEU A 259 5.07 9.63 -28.56
C LEU A 259 6.31 10.52 -28.43
N CYS A 260 7.51 9.97 -28.57
CA CYS A 260 8.76 10.73 -28.53
C CYS A 260 8.82 11.80 -29.64
N ALA A 261 8.27 11.51 -30.81
CA ALA A 261 8.36 12.37 -31.97
C ALA A 261 7.20 13.38 -32.07
N ALA A 262 5.98 12.96 -31.74
CA ALA A 262 4.75 13.74 -31.92
C ALA A 262 4.25 14.40 -30.63
N PHE A 263 4.51 13.79 -29.47
CA PHE A 263 4.03 14.25 -28.16
C PHE A 263 5.13 14.27 -27.09
N PRO A 264 6.18 15.10 -27.25
CA PRO A 264 7.07 15.43 -26.15
C PRO A 264 6.29 15.95 -24.93
N LEU A 265 6.79 15.72 -23.71
CA LEU A 265 6.08 16.03 -22.46
C LEU A 265 6.01 17.55 -22.14
N ASP A 266 6.72 18.37 -22.91
CA ASP A 266 6.63 19.84 -22.92
C ASP A 266 5.71 20.40 -24.01
N SER A 267 5.16 19.55 -24.88
CA SER A 267 4.25 19.99 -25.94
C SER A 267 2.91 20.49 -25.38
N THR A 268 2.33 21.48 -26.05
CA THR A 268 1.01 22.05 -25.70
C THR A 268 -0.14 21.38 -26.46
N ASN A 269 0.16 20.35 -27.25
CA ASN A 269 -0.80 19.65 -28.09
C ASN A 269 -1.74 18.72 -27.31
N LEU A 270 -1.33 18.30 -26.11
CA LEU A 270 -2.12 17.50 -25.18
C LEU A 270 -2.21 18.21 -23.84
N THR A 271 -3.28 17.94 -23.10
CA THR A 271 -3.42 18.45 -21.73
C THR A 271 -2.58 17.64 -20.76
N ASP A 272 -2.31 18.19 -19.57
CA ASP A 272 -1.61 17.46 -18.51
C ASP A 272 -2.37 16.18 -18.12
N GLU A 273 -3.71 16.21 -18.17
CA GLU A 273 -4.56 15.04 -17.90
C GLU A 273 -4.36 13.93 -18.95
N ASP A 274 -4.24 14.29 -20.23
CA ASP A 274 -3.96 13.33 -21.32
C ASP A 274 -2.57 12.69 -21.14
N PHE A 275 -1.55 13.50 -20.79
CA PHE A 275 -0.21 12.99 -20.50
C PHE A 275 -0.19 12.06 -19.29
N VAL A 276 -0.91 12.40 -18.23
CA VAL A 276 -1.10 11.56 -17.06
C VAL A 276 -1.73 10.21 -17.47
N GLN A 277 -2.77 10.21 -18.31
CA GLN A 277 -3.37 8.96 -18.80
C GLN A 277 -2.37 8.09 -19.58
N LEU A 278 -1.56 8.68 -20.46
CA LEU A 278 -0.55 7.96 -21.22
C LEU A 278 0.57 7.41 -20.32
N LEU A 279 1.13 8.23 -19.43
CA LEU A 279 2.19 7.85 -18.50
C LEU A 279 1.75 6.71 -17.58
N LEU A 280 0.50 6.75 -17.09
CA LEU A 280 -0.07 5.72 -16.22
C LEU A 280 0.00 4.31 -16.84
N ARG A 281 0.07 4.20 -18.18
CA ARG A 281 0.13 2.92 -18.92
C ARG A 281 1.55 2.67 -19.43
N CYS A 282 2.19 3.68 -20.02
CA CYS A 282 3.53 3.58 -20.59
C CYS A 282 4.62 3.28 -19.54
N LEU A 283 4.50 3.76 -18.30
CA LEU A 283 5.48 3.46 -17.24
C LEU A 283 5.59 1.95 -16.96
N PHE A 284 4.46 1.23 -17.03
CA PHE A 284 4.42 -0.21 -16.75
C PHE A 284 5.00 -1.09 -17.85
N VAL A 285 5.37 -0.51 -18.99
CA VAL A 285 6.11 -1.22 -20.05
C VAL A 285 7.45 -1.76 -19.52
N VAL A 286 8.04 -1.09 -18.52
CA VAL A 286 9.27 -1.54 -17.85
C VAL A 286 9.14 -2.95 -17.25
N LEU A 287 7.92 -3.34 -16.85
CA LEU A 287 7.66 -4.68 -16.31
C LEU A 287 7.89 -5.82 -17.32
N ARG A 288 7.96 -5.52 -18.62
CA ARG A 288 8.27 -6.52 -19.67
C ARG A 288 9.75 -6.89 -19.73
N ARG A 289 10.63 -6.15 -19.04
CA ARG A 289 12.10 -6.35 -19.03
C ARG A 289 12.73 -6.32 -20.43
N ASP A 290 12.21 -5.48 -21.32
CA ASP A 290 12.73 -5.28 -22.67
C ASP A 290 13.57 -4.00 -22.74
N MET A 291 14.88 -4.13 -22.92
CA MET A 291 15.81 -2.99 -22.95
C MET A 291 15.50 -1.97 -24.06
N SER A 292 14.94 -2.42 -25.19
CA SER A 292 14.60 -1.55 -26.31
C SER A 292 13.39 -0.66 -25.98
N LEU A 293 12.43 -1.19 -25.22
CA LEU A 293 11.30 -0.44 -24.69
C LEU A 293 11.75 0.51 -23.57
N ASN A 294 12.53 0.03 -22.61
CA ASN A 294 13.03 0.83 -21.50
C ASN A 294 13.79 2.06 -22.00
N ARG A 295 14.71 1.88 -22.97
CA ARG A 295 15.45 3.01 -23.59
C ARG A 295 14.53 4.06 -24.20
N ARG A 296 13.46 3.67 -24.89
CA ARG A 296 12.51 4.61 -25.51
C ARG A 296 11.67 5.36 -24.48
N LEU A 297 11.15 4.64 -23.48
CA LEU A 297 10.41 5.27 -22.38
C LEU A 297 11.29 6.32 -21.68
N TYR A 298 12.51 5.93 -21.36
CA TYR A 298 13.52 6.79 -20.76
C TYR A 298 13.92 8.00 -21.61
N THR A 299 13.95 7.82 -22.93
CA THR A 299 14.16 8.91 -23.89
C THR A 299 12.99 9.90 -23.84
N TRP A 300 11.76 9.39 -23.80
CA TRP A 300 10.55 10.21 -23.70
C TRP A 300 10.47 11.01 -22.39
N LEU A 301 10.90 10.42 -21.28
CA LEU A 301 10.87 11.07 -19.96
C LEU A 301 11.90 12.22 -19.81
N ILE A 302 13.02 12.19 -20.55
CA ILE A 302 14.11 13.17 -20.36
C ILE A 302 14.19 14.21 -21.47
N ASN A 303 13.88 13.86 -22.71
CA ASN A 303 14.15 14.75 -23.83
C ASN A 303 13.03 15.81 -23.98
N ARG A 304 13.44 17.04 -24.25
CA ARG A 304 12.55 18.16 -24.63
C ARG A 304 12.18 18.09 -26.10
N SER A 305 11.14 18.85 -26.47
CA SER A 305 10.76 19.08 -27.87
C SER A 305 11.97 19.55 -28.70
N GLY A 306 12.32 18.81 -29.75
CA GLY A 306 13.43 19.15 -30.66
C GLY A 306 14.82 18.60 -30.28
N GLU A 307 14.98 18.02 -29.09
CA GLU A 307 16.23 17.38 -28.64
C GLU A 307 16.18 15.86 -28.86
N THR A 308 16.17 15.39 -30.11
CA THR A 308 16.32 13.95 -30.38
C THR A 308 17.78 13.51 -30.23
N ARG A 309 18.26 13.33 -28.98
CA ARG A 309 19.43 12.46 -28.74
C ARG A 309 19.02 11.05 -29.16
N GLY A 310 19.68 10.50 -30.18
CA GLY A 310 19.33 9.18 -30.71
C GLY A 310 19.29 8.10 -29.63
N VAL A 311 18.39 7.13 -29.75
CA VAL A 311 18.20 6.01 -28.81
C VAL A 311 19.50 5.25 -28.50
N SER A 312 20.49 5.34 -29.41
CA SER A 312 21.83 4.74 -29.29
C SER A 312 22.80 5.50 -28.36
N GLY A 313 22.48 6.71 -27.92
CA GLY A 313 23.37 7.56 -27.10
C GLY A 313 23.23 7.40 -25.58
N LEU A 314 22.22 6.66 -25.09
CA LEU A 314 21.94 6.51 -23.65
C LEU A 314 22.70 5.33 -23.02
N GLY A 315 23.99 5.22 -23.32
CA GLY A 315 24.85 4.08 -22.97
C GLY A 315 25.98 4.42 -22.01
N GLY A 316 25.69 5.11 -20.89
CA GLY A 316 26.69 5.37 -19.85
C GLY A 316 26.08 5.97 -18.59
N PRO A 317 26.50 5.54 -17.38
CA PRO A 317 26.16 6.22 -16.12
C PRO A 317 26.87 7.58 -15.92
N ASP A 318 27.69 8.02 -16.87
CA ASP A 318 28.66 9.13 -16.70
C ASP A 318 28.46 10.30 -17.68
N ASP A 319 27.41 10.27 -18.51
CA ASP A 319 26.99 11.47 -19.24
C ASP A 319 26.15 12.31 -18.29
N GLY A 320 26.68 13.44 -17.81
CA GLY A 320 25.97 14.42 -16.99
C GLY A 320 24.72 14.96 -17.70
N LEU A 321 23.66 14.17 -17.72
CA LEU A 321 22.36 14.49 -18.29
C LEU A 321 21.67 15.49 -17.37
N GLU A 322 21.32 16.65 -17.93
CA GLU A 322 20.61 17.69 -17.20
C GLU A 322 19.16 17.22 -16.94
N LEU A 323 18.94 16.65 -15.75
CA LEU A 323 17.62 16.19 -15.29
C LEU A 323 16.69 17.33 -14.84
N SER A 324 17.04 18.59 -15.12
CA SER A 324 16.25 19.78 -14.77
C SER A 324 14.84 19.68 -15.34
N PHE A 325 14.73 19.34 -16.63
CA PHE A 325 13.44 19.14 -17.29
C PHE A 325 12.59 18.05 -16.63
N PHE A 326 13.22 16.90 -16.35
CA PHE A 326 12.54 15.78 -15.74
C PHE A 326 11.98 16.15 -14.36
N LYS A 327 12.80 16.81 -13.53
CA LYS A 327 12.43 17.22 -12.16
C LYS A 327 11.37 18.33 -12.14
N GLU A 328 11.45 19.30 -13.02
CA GLU A 328 10.56 20.49 -13.01
C GLU A 328 9.20 20.24 -13.67
N ARG A 329 9.16 19.45 -14.75
CA ARG A 329 7.92 19.24 -15.54
C ARG A 329 7.39 17.81 -15.46
N VAL A 330 8.23 16.83 -15.73
CA VAL A 330 7.78 15.44 -15.95
C VAL A 330 7.43 14.74 -14.64
N LEU A 331 8.16 15.03 -13.56
CA LEU A 331 7.99 14.39 -12.27
C LEU A 331 6.58 14.56 -11.71
N GLY A 332 5.97 15.75 -11.86
CA GLY A 332 4.58 16.00 -11.44
C GLY A 332 3.57 15.17 -12.24
N LEU A 333 3.78 14.99 -13.55
CA LEU A 333 2.92 14.15 -14.39
C LEU A 333 3.06 12.66 -14.02
N VAL A 334 4.28 12.20 -13.74
CA VAL A 334 4.55 10.83 -13.27
C VAL A 334 3.91 10.58 -11.90
N HIS A 335 4.01 11.55 -10.98
CA HIS A 335 3.37 11.47 -9.66
C HIS A 335 1.85 11.35 -9.80
N GLY A 336 1.20 12.24 -10.56
CA GLY A 336 -0.25 12.15 -10.81
C GLY A 336 -0.68 10.87 -11.51
N ALA A 337 0.14 10.32 -12.41
CA ALA A 337 -0.12 9.03 -13.04
C ALA A 337 -0.08 7.86 -12.05
N LEU A 338 0.92 7.82 -11.17
CA LEU A 338 1.06 6.76 -10.17
C LEU A 338 0.04 6.89 -9.04
N GLU A 339 -0.33 8.11 -8.65
CA GLU A 339 -1.41 8.37 -7.71
C GLU A 339 -2.74 7.82 -8.23
N GLN A 340 -3.12 8.14 -9.48
CA GLN A 340 -4.30 7.58 -10.13
C GLN A 340 -4.23 6.06 -10.29
N TYR A 341 -3.04 5.51 -10.55
CA TYR A 341 -2.86 4.06 -10.63
C TYR A 341 -3.08 3.37 -9.28
N LEU A 342 -2.53 3.93 -8.20
CA LEU A 342 -2.68 3.40 -6.85
C LEU A 342 -4.13 3.49 -6.32
N ALA A 343 -4.96 4.34 -6.94
CA ALA A 343 -6.39 4.37 -6.66
C ALA A 343 -7.15 3.16 -7.28
N LEU A 344 -6.54 2.43 -8.21
CA LEU A 344 -7.09 1.17 -8.74
C LEU A 344 -6.87 0.06 -7.70
N ASP A 345 -7.90 -0.73 -7.37
CA ASP A 345 -7.77 -1.82 -6.39
C ASP A 345 -7.22 -3.11 -7.05
N ILE A 346 -7.91 -3.59 -8.07
CA ILE A 346 -7.60 -4.81 -8.81
C ILE A 346 -7.43 -4.48 -10.28
N ILE A 347 -6.42 -5.10 -10.91
CA ILE A 347 -6.14 -4.97 -12.33
C ILE A 347 -6.31 -6.34 -12.96
N GLU A 348 -7.31 -6.43 -13.83
CA GLU A 348 -7.55 -7.60 -14.67
C GLU A 348 -6.64 -7.52 -15.90
N THR A 349 -5.69 -8.45 -16.03
CA THR A 349 -4.88 -8.56 -17.24
C THR A 349 -5.58 -9.46 -18.27
N PRO A 350 -5.90 -8.97 -19.49
CA PRO A 350 -6.45 -9.82 -20.53
C PRO A 350 -5.42 -10.83 -21.03
N PHE A 351 -5.89 -12.05 -21.32
CA PHE A 351 -5.12 -13.22 -21.75
C PHE A 351 -3.95 -12.90 -22.69
N ALA A 352 -2.76 -13.40 -22.37
CA ALA A 352 -1.72 -13.64 -23.36
C ALA A 352 -2.02 -15.00 -24.04
N ASN A 353 -2.39 -14.96 -25.32
CA ASN A 353 -2.59 -16.09 -26.25
C ASN A 353 -3.73 -17.11 -25.96
N PRO A 354 -4.79 -17.15 -26.80
CA PRO A 354 -5.80 -18.22 -26.81
C PRO A 354 -5.30 -19.57 -27.35
N GLN A 355 -4.14 -19.65 -28.01
CA GLN A 355 -3.69 -20.86 -28.73
C GLN A 355 -2.96 -21.90 -27.86
N GLN A 356 -2.76 -21.68 -26.56
CA GLN A 356 -2.09 -22.63 -25.65
C GLN A 356 -2.93 -22.98 -24.41
N SER A 357 -4.23 -23.30 -24.56
CA SER A 357 -5.01 -23.81 -23.43
C SER A 357 -5.95 -24.95 -23.82
N ILE A 358 -5.49 -26.18 -23.65
CA ILE A 358 -6.35 -27.39 -23.62
C ILE A 358 -6.37 -28.07 -22.23
N TRP A 359 -5.56 -27.64 -21.25
CA TRP A 359 -5.56 -28.29 -19.93
C TRP A 359 -5.38 -27.33 -18.74
N GLY A 360 -6.30 -27.40 -17.77
CA GLY A 360 -6.00 -27.26 -16.33
C GLY A 360 -6.53 -26.02 -15.59
N ASP A 361 -7.48 -26.26 -14.68
CA ASP A 361 -8.14 -25.41 -13.67
C ASP A 361 -7.24 -24.61 -12.67
N ARG A 362 -5.99 -24.28 -13.02
CA ARG A 362 -5.04 -23.61 -12.08
C ARG A 362 -5.01 -22.08 -12.18
N LYS A 363 -5.84 -21.45 -13.02
CA LYS A 363 -5.56 -20.11 -13.61
C LYS A 363 -6.41 -18.91 -13.14
N GLU A 364 -7.31 -19.01 -12.17
CA GLU A 364 -8.04 -17.83 -11.67
C GLU A 364 -7.19 -16.95 -10.73
N ALA A 365 -6.21 -17.54 -10.02
CA ALA A 365 -5.36 -16.78 -9.11
C ALA A 365 -4.40 -15.84 -9.88
N GLU A 366 -3.66 -16.31 -10.88
CA GLU A 366 -2.69 -15.47 -11.62
C GLU A 366 -3.31 -14.31 -12.42
N GLN A 367 -4.63 -14.26 -12.57
CA GLN A 367 -5.36 -13.25 -13.35
C GLN A 367 -5.58 -11.91 -12.62
N VAL A 368 -5.56 -11.91 -11.29
CA VAL A 368 -5.78 -10.72 -10.47
C VAL A 368 -4.43 -10.19 -9.98
N GLN A 369 -4.04 -9.01 -10.48
CA GLN A 369 -2.89 -8.26 -9.98
C GLN A 369 -3.36 -7.09 -9.13
N PHE A 370 -2.66 -6.81 -8.04
CA PHE A 370 -2.94 -5.69 -7.15
C PHE A 370 -2.13 -4.46 -7.57
N ALA A 371 -2.74 -3.29 -7.55
CA ALA A 371 -2.11 -2.08 -8.07
C ALA A 371 -0.81 -1.74 -7.32
N GLU A 372 -0.82 -1.79 -6.00
CA GLU A 372 0.35 -1.49 -5.17
C GLU A 372 1.48 -2.52 -5.38
N VAL A 373 1.15 -3.80 -5.63
CA VAL A 373 2.16 -4.81 -5.98
C VAL A 373 2.80 -4.48 -7.33
N ARG A 374 2.00 -4.07 -8.33
CA ARG A 374 2.54 -3.65 -9.64
C ARG A 374 3.37 -2.38 -9.53
N VAL A 375 2.95 -1.40 -8.74
CA VAL A 375 3.71 -0.16 -8.48
C VAL A 375 5.02 -0.49 -7.76
N CYS A 376 5.00 -1.40 -6.78
CA CYS A 376 6.22 -1.85 -6.10
C CYS A 376 7.20 -2.53 -7.08
N ARG A 377 6.70 -3.38 -8.00
CA ARG A 377 7.53 -3.98 -9.08
C ARG A 377 8.08 -2.92 -10.04
N LEU A 378 7.26 -1.91 -10.37
CA LEU A 378 7.68 -0.80 -11.22
C LEU A 378 8.80 0.00 -10.56
N LEU A 379 8.63 0.39 -9.30
CA LEU A 379 9.63 1.12 -8.53
C LEU A 379 10.94 0.34 -8.41
N LEU A 380 10.86 -0.99 -8.27
CA LEU A 380 12.03 -1.88 -8.29
C LEU A 380 12.75 -1.85 -9.64
N TYR A 381 12.04 -2.04 -10.76
CA TYR A 381 12.69 -2.10 -12.08
C TYR A 381 13.14 -0.74 -12.60
N LEU A 382 12.55 0.35 -12.13
CA LEU A 382 13.07 1.69 -12.41
C LEU A 382 14.45 1.93 -11.77
N GLN A 383 14.85 1.15 -10.75
CA GLN A 383 16.19 1.25 -10.17
C GLN A 383 17.30 0.77 -11.11
N ASP A 384 16.98 0.06 -12.20
CA ASP A 384 17.94 -0.23 -13.28
C ASP A 384 18.54 1.06 -13.87
N ARG A 385 17.87 2.21 -13.65
CA ARG A 385 18.32 3.54 -14.04
C ARG A 385 18.13 4.53 -12.89
N ALA A 386 19.03 4.43 -11.90
CA ALA A 386 18.91 5.01 -10.57
C ALA A 386 18.70 6.55 -10.53
N ASP A 387 19.23 7.30 -11.49
CA ASP A 387 19.04 8.75 -11.64
C ASP A 387 17.55 9.14 -11.80
N ILE A 388 16.80 8.40 -12.61
CA ILE A 388 15.35 8.55 -12.71
C ILE A 388 14.66 7.80 -11.58
N GLY A 389 15.04 6.53 -11.37
CA GLY A 389 14.36 5.61 -10.46
C GLY A 389 14.32 6.09 -9.02
N ARG A 390 15.41 6.66 -8.50
CA ARG A 390 15.50 7.21 -7.15
C ARG A 390 14.65 8.47 -7.02
N THR A 391 14.66 9.34 -8.02
CA THR A 391 13.85 10.58 -8.04
C THR A 391 12.35 10.27 -8.04
N ILE A 392 11.89 9.31 -8.86
CA ILE A 392 10.49 8.87 -8.88
C ILE A 392 10.12 8.23 -7.54
N LEU A 393 10.99 7.35 -7.03
CA LEU A 393 10.79 6.67 -5.75
C LEU A 393 10.59 7.71 -4.64
N GLU A 394 11.54 8.59 -4.39
CA GLU A 394 11.47 9.59 -3.31
C GLU A 394 10.23 10.49 -3.37
N THR A 395 9.68 10.72 -4.58
CA THR A 395 8.47 11.54 -4.77
C THR A 395 7.19 10.77 -4.46
N VAL A 396 7.08 9.51 -4.91
CA VAL A 396 5.84 8.71 -4.86
C VAL A 396 5.79 7.78 -3.63
N PHE A 397 6.92 7.57 -2.96
CA PHE A 397 7.04 6.52 -1.94
C PHE A 397 6.10 6.73 -0.76
N SER A 398 5.84 7.98 -0.34
CA SER A 398 4.89 8.26 0.74
C SER A 398 3.46 7.82 0.39
N ASP A 399 2.99 8.13 -0.82
CA ASP A 399 1.65 7.75 -1.27
C ASP A 399 1.53 6.24 -1.50
N PHE A 400 2.57 5.62 -2.04
CA PHE A 400 2.66 4.16 -2.15
C PHE A 400 2.57 3.47 -0.78
N LEU A 401 3.31 3.97 0.22
CA LEU A 401 3.32 3.41 1.56
C LEU A 401 1.97 3.61 2.26
N LYS A 402 1.35 4.78 2.14
CA LYS A 402 0.00 5.05 2.67
C LYS A 402 -1.02 4.08 2.09
N LYS A 403 -1.05 3.91 0.75
CA LYS A 403 -1.97 2.99 0.09
C LYS A 403 -1.71 1.54 0.47
N SER A 404 -0.45 1.14 0.54
CA SER A 404 -0.06 -0.19 1.03
C SER A 404 -0.55 -0.42 2.46
N ALA A 405 -0.47 0.60 3.32
CA ALA A 405 -0.92 0.53 4.70
C ALA A 405 -2.45 0.38 4.83
N GLU A 406 -3.22 1.13 4.03
CA GLU A 406 -4.68 1.02 3.97
C GLU A 406 -5.13 -0.41 3.61
N PHE A 407 -4.52 -1.03 2.59
CA PHE A 407 -4.87 -2.38 2.15
C PHE A 407 -4.48 -3.46 3.18
N HIS A 408 -3.34 -3.30 3.86
CA HIS A 408 -2.90 -4.24 4.89
C HIS A 408 -3.84 -4.26 6.11
N GLN A 409 -4.37 -3.10 6.53
CA GLN A 409 -5.31 -3.01 7.66
C GLN A 409 -6.68 -3.61 7.38
N GLY A 410 -7.20 -3.44 6.15
CA GLY A 410 -8.44 -4.08 5.71
C GLY A 410 -8.39 -5.62 5.81
N SER A 411 -7.18 -6.18 5.80
CA SER A 411 -6.90 -7.62 5.94
C SER A 411 -6.93 -8.07 7.41
N ASN A 412 -6.32 -7.30 8.32
CA ASN A 412 -6.20 -7.66 9.74
C ASN A 412 -7.56 -7.59 10.49
N ILE A 413 -8.42 -6.63 10.13
CA ILE A 413 -9.77 -6.47 10.72
C ILE A 413 -10.69 -7.65 10.39
N LYS A 414 -10.53 -8.29 9.23
CA LYS A 414 -11.33 -9.46 8.81
C LYS A 414 -10.82 -10.77 9.41
N LEU A 415 -9.52 -10.92 9.65
CA LEU A 415 -8.96 -12.07 10.38
C LEU A 415 -9.39 -12.08 11.87
N ILE A 416 -9.45 -10.92 12.52
CA ILE A 416 -9.89 -10.82 13.93
C ILE A 416 -11.36 -11.24 14.09
N LYS A 417 -12.23 -10.94 13.12
CA LYS A 417 -13.65 -11.38 13.13
C LYS A 417 -13.85 -12.87 12.86
N LYS A 418 -12.80 -13.59 12.40
CA LYS A 418 -12.87 -15.02 12.06
C LYS A 418 -12.40 -15.95 13.18
N ARG A 419 -11.92 -15.43 14.33
CA ARG A 419 -11.75 -16.23 15.54
C ARG A 419 -13.13 -16.43 16.20
N PRO A 420 -13.68 -17.67 16.27
CA PRO A 420 -14.90 -17.89 17.03
C PRO A 420 -14.61 -17.65 18.50
N SER A 421 -15.48 -16.89 19.15
CA SER A 421 -15.52 -16.73 20.59
C SER A 421 -15.87 -18.07 21.25
N ASP A 422 -14.87 -18.90 21.55
CA ASP A 422 -15.04 -20.00 22.50
C ASP A 422 -14.98 -19.44 23.93
N SER A 423 -16.10 -18.85 24.34
CA SER A 423 -16.43 -18.65 25.76
C SER A 423 -17.83 -19.18 26.00
N LYS A 424 -17.97 -20.50 26.05
CA LYS A 424 -19.15 -21.10 26.68
C LYS A 424 -19.14 -20.78 28.18
N PRO A 425 -20.28 -20.38 28.76
CA PRO A 425 -20.37 -20.17 30.21
C PRO A 425 -20.28 -21.52 30.94
N PRO A 426 -19.83 -21.56 32.21
CA PRO A 426 -19.66 -22.80 32.93
C PRO A 426 -21.02 -23.44 33.19
N ARG A 427 -21.24 -24.66 32.71
CA ARG A 427 -22.40 -25.48 33.07
C ARG A 427 -22.20 -26.03 34.49
N LYS A 428 -23.24 -25.90 35.31
CA LYS A 428 -23.32 -26.50 36.66
C LYS A 428 -23.36 -28.04 36.56
N PRO A 429 -22.85 -28.76 37.58
CA PRO A 429 -22.86 -30.22 37.60
C PRO A 429 -24.24 -30.75 38.03
N GLY A 430 -24.81 -31.63 37.21
CA GLY A 430 -26.06 -32.32 37.51
C GLY A 430 -26.93 -32.43 36.27
N ASP A 431 -26.76 -33.52 35.52
CA ASP A 431 -27.84 -34.43 35.10
C ASP A 431 -27.30 -35.41 34.04
N ARG A 432 -27.21 -36.67 34.45
CA ARG A 432 -27.08 -37.84 33.58
C ARG A 432 -28.49 -38.17 33.07
N GLU A 433 -28.63 -38.47 31.78
CA GLU A 433 -29.31 -39.66 31.24
C GLU A 433 -29.59 -39.51 29.74
N GLY A 434 -29.50 -40.64 29.00
CA GLY A 434 -30.24 -40.83 27.75
C GLY A 434 -29.42 -41.08 26.49
N LEU A 435 -29.00 -42.33 26.31
CA LEU A 435 -28.70 -42.93 25.00
C LEU A 435 -29.98 -43.03 24.15
N HIS A 436 -29.91 -42.67 22.88
CA HIS A 436 -30.71 -43.33 21.83
C HIS A 436 -29.97 -43.30 20.50
N LEU A 437 -29.68 -44.50 19.97
CA LEU A 437 -29.28 -44.75 18.58
C LEU A 437 -30.56 -44.95 17.74
N ASP A 438 -30.56 -44.52 16.48
CA ASP A 438 -30.98 -45.35 15.33
C ASP A 438 -30.75 -44.57 14.03
N LEU A 439 -29.84 -45.03 13.16
CA LEU A 439 -30.05 -46.02 12.09
C LEU A 439 -30.84 -45.44 10.90
N ASN A 440 -30.12 -45.02 9.87
CA ASN A 440 -30.46 -45.25 8.45
C ASN A 440 -29.36 -44.65 7.55
N SER A 441 -28.37 -45.50 7.24
CA SER A 441 -27.58 -45.40 6.02
C SER A 441 -27.47 -46.81 5.48
N LEU A 442 -27.96 -47.05 4.26
CA LEU A 442 -27.61 -48.19 3.42
C LEU A 442 -28.04 -47.94 1.97
N HIS A 443 -27.06 -47.65 1.13
CA HIS A 443 -26.83 -48.20 -0.22
C HIS A 443 -25.43 -47.73 -0.64
N SER A 444 -24.37 -48.51 -0.41
CA SER A 444 -23.75 -49.49 -1.33
C SER A 444 -23.54 -48.93 -2.74
N GLY A 445 -22.37 -48.76 -3.33
CA GLY A 445 -21.00 -49.22 -3.07
C GLY A 445 -20.32 -49.42 -4.44
N VAL A 446 -19.00 -49.21 -4.55
CA VAL A 446 -18.04 -49.93 -5.42
C VAL A 446 -16.63 -49.34 -5.18
N SER A 447 -15.73 -50.22 -4.72
CA SER A 447 -14.24 -50.25 -4.67
C SER A 447 -13.44 -48.98 -5.03
N GLY A 448 -12.39 -48.55 -4.31
CA GLY A 448 -11.48 -49.28 -3.42
C GLY A 448 -10.06 -49.29 -4.00
N ALA A 449 -9.27 -48.25 -3.74
CA ALA A 449 -7.80 -48.28 -3.69
C ALA A 449 -7.33 -47.10 -2.83
N SER A 450 -6.43 -47.40 -1.91
CA SER A 450 -5.89 -46.57 -0.82
C SER A 450 -5.40 -45.17 -1.24
N GLU A 451 -6.00 -44.13 -0.65
CA GLU A 451 -5.40 -42.79 -0.58
C GLU A 451 -4.76 -42.60 0.79
N ASP A 452 -3.43 -42.42 0.76
CA ASP A 452 -2.66 -41.84 1.85
C ASP A 452 -3.22 -40.45 2.19
N PHE A 453 -3.33 -40.18 3.49
CA PHE A 453 -3.57 -38.85 4.03
C PHE A 453 -2.49 -37.89 3.51
N THR A 454 -2.86 -37.05 2.55
CA THR A 454 -2.17 -35.78 2.31
C THR A 454 -3.15 -34.65 2.58
N ALA A 455 -2.72 -33.75 3.47
CA ALA A 455 -3.48 -32.62 3.95
C ALA A 455 -4.03 -31.80 2.77
N ALA A 456 -5.34 -31.58 2.75
CA ALA A 456 -5.93 -30.57 1.89
C ALA A 456 -5.39 -29.20 2.31
N GLU A 457 -4.48 -28.64 1.52
CA GLU A 457 -4.03 -27.24 1.64
C GLU A 457 -5.26 -26.32 1.52
N GLU A 458 -5.58 -25.61 2.61
CA GLU A 458 -6.54 -24.51 2.57
C GLU A 458 -6.02 -23.45 1.59
N LYS A 459 -6.78 -23.16 0.52
CA LYS A 459 -6.44 -22.08 -0.42
C LYS A 459 -6.27 -20.76 0.35
N PRO A 460 -5.14 -20.04 0.22
CA PRO A 460 -4.96 -18.76 0.90
C PRO A 460 -6.03 -17.78 0.43
N SER A 461 -6.63 -17.04 1.37
CA SER A 461 -7.54 -15.96 1.02
C SER A 461 -6.83 -14.95 0.11
N ILE A 462 -7.55 -14.34 -0.86
CA ILE A 462 -7.01 -13.33 -1.78
C ILE A 462 -6.20 -12.24 -1.05
N GLN A 463 -6.60 -11.91 0.17
CA GLN A 463 -5.93 -10.95 1.05
C GLN A 463 -4.58 -11.45 1.58
N SER A 464 -4.47 -12.72 2.01
CA SER A 464 -3.17 -13.30 2.40
C SER A 464 -2.19 -13.26 1.23
N ARG A 465 -2.67 -13.65 0.04
CA ARG A 465 -1.84 -13.60 -1.16
C ARG A 465 -1.41 -12.18 -1.52
N ARG A 466 -2.27 -11.18 -1.36
CA ARG A 466 -1.95 -9.76 -1.57
C ARG A 466 -0.80 -9.31 -0.67
N VAL A 467 -0.90 -9.59 0.62
CA VAL A 467 0.14 -9.28 1.61
C VAL A 467 1.44 -10.03 1.29
N ASP A 468 1.37 -11.32 0.97
CA ASP A 468 2.56 -12.13 0.66
C ASP A 468 3.28 -11.63 -0.61
N GLU A 469 2.55 -11.31 -1.68
CA GLU A 469 3.12 -10.78 -2.91
C GLU A 469 3.72 -9.38 -2.71
N LEU A 470 3.05 -8.53 -1.93
CA LEU A 470 3.54 -7.20 -1.61
C LEU A 470 4.81 -7.27 -0.76
N SER A 471 4.80 -8.01 0.36
CA SER A 471 5.96 -8.16 1.24
C SER A 471 7.17 -8.73 0.51
N LYS A 472 7.00 -9.74 -0.35
CA LYS A 472 8.10 -10.28 -1.17
C LYS A 472 8.67 -9.23 -2.11
N THR A 473 7.81 -8.54 -2.86
CA THR A 473 8.23 -7.52 -3.82
C THR A 473 8.87 -6.31 -3.13
N PHE A 474 8.32 -5.90 -1.99
CA PHE A 474 8.82 -4.79 -1.19
C PHE A 474 10.21 -5.08 -0.65
N ASN A 475 10.47 -6.28 -0.13
CA ASN A 475 11.82 -6.65 0.29
C ASN A 475 12.80 -6.73 -0.88
N MET A 476 12.37 -7.16 -2.07
CA MET A 476 13.23 -7.08 -3.27
C MET A 476 13.58 -5.63 -3.62
N LEU A 477 12.63 -4.70 -3.51
CA LEU A 477 12.89 -3.27 -3.67
C LEU A 477 13.88 -2.76 -2.62
N LEU A 478 13.67 -3.05 -1.34
CA LEU A 478 14.59 -2.63 -0.28
C LEU A 478 16.01 -3.17 -0.48
N ASN A 479 16.15 -4.43 -0.90
CA ASN A 479 17.45 -5.04 -1.18
C ASN A 479 18.16 -4.43 -2.40
N SER A 480 17.43 -3.73 -3.28
CA SER A 480 18.02 -3.00 -4.42
C SER A 480 18.52 -1.60 -4.04
N LEU A 481 18.20 -1.12 -2.83
CA LEU A 481 18.53 0.20 -2.32
C LEU A 481 19.63 0.12 -1.26
N GLU A 482 20.15 1.29 -0.86
CA GLU A 482 21.10 1.40 0.24
C GLU A 482 20.48 0.87 1.56
N PRO A 483 21.23 0.10 2.38
CA PRO A 483 20.79 -0.29 3.70
C PRO A 483 20.31 0.93 4.49
N GLY A 484 19.10 0.83 5.04
CA GLY A 484 18.50 1.92 5.80
C GLY A 484 17.76 3.00 5.02
N PHE A 485 17.69 2.94 3.68
CA PHE A 485 16.94 3.91 2.86
C PHE A 485 15.52 4.16 3.38
N LEU A 486 14.77 3.09 3.64
CA LEU A 486 13.38 3.17 4.14
C LEU A 486 13.29 3.96 5.44
N TRP A 487 14.17 3.67 6.40
CA TRP A 487 14.12 4.27 7.74
C TRP A 487 14.56 5.73 7.71
N ASN A 488 15.57 6.06 6.91
CA ASN A 488 15.97 7.45 6.67
C ASN A 488 14.86 8.24 5.97
N PHE A 489 14.19 7.64 4.99
CA PHE A 489 13.02 8.24 4.33
C PHE A 489 11.89 8.51 5.33
N LEU A 490 11.53 7.53 6.16
CA LEU A 490 10.50 7.70 7.19
C LEU A 490 10.88 8.81 8.19
N GLY A 491 12.16 8.91 8.58
CA GLY A 491 12.65 9.99 9.45
C GLY A 491 12.48 11.38 8.83
N THR A 492 12.93 11.55 7.57
CA THR A 492 12.78 12.82 6.85
C THR A 492 11.32 13.18 6.55
N TRP A 493 10.47 12.18 6.27
CA TRP A 493 9.04 12.39 6.10
C TRP A 493 8.36 12.85 7.39
N TYR A 494 8.73 12.26 8.53
CA TYR A 494 8.23 12.70 9.84
C TYR A 494 8.65 14.13 10.19
N GLN A 495 9.91 14.50 9.91
CA GLN A 495 10.38 15.87 10.12
C GLN A 495 9.55 16.89 9.33
N ARG A 496 9.26 16.61 8.05
CA ARG A 496 8.37 17.46 7.23
C ARG A 496 6.96 17.58 7.84
N ILE A 497 6.38 16.48 8.31
CA ILE A 497 5.07 16.48 9.00
C ILE A 497 5.07 17.41 10.22
N VAL A 498 6.16 17.42 10.99
CA VAL A 498 6.30 18.27 12.19
C VAL A 498 6.50 19.75 11.82
N GLU A 499 7.16 20.04 10.70
CA GLU A 499 7.42 21.40 10.19
C GLU A 499 6.21 22.05 9.50
N GLU A 500 5.36 21.28 8.81
CA GLU A 500 4.23 21.74 7.97
C GLU A 500 3.00 22.31 8.74
N GLY A 501 3.09 22.49 10.06
CA GLY A 501 2.03 23.11 10.86
C GLY A 501 0.75 22.27 10.96
N SER A 502 -0.43 22.90 11.05
CA SER A 502 -1.68 22.20 11.43
C SER A 502 -2.20 21.17 10.42
N GLU A 503 -1.85 21.28 9.13
CA GLU A 503 -2.26 20.29 8.10
C GLU A 503 -1.38 19.04 8.14
N GLY A 504 -0.06 19.21 8.26
CA GLY A 504 0.88 18.11 8.43
C GLY A 504 0.54 17.23 9.64
N LYS A 505 0.13 17.85 10.76
CA LYS A 505 -0.21 17.16 12.01
C LYS A 505 -1.39 16.18 11.92
N LYS A 506 -2.27 16.30 10.92
CA LYS A 506 -3.33 15.31 10.64
C LYS A 506 -2.79 14.03 9.98
N SER A 507 -1.61 14.08 9.40
CA SER A 507 -0.94 12.94 8.74
C SER A 507 -0.19 12.03 9.71
N ILE A 508 -0.15 12.37 11.02
CA ILE A 508 0.54 11.55 12.04
C ILE A 508 -0.12 10.18 12.20
N HIS A 509 -1.44 10.13 12.04
CA HIS A 509 -2.19 8.89 11.96
C HIS A 509 -1.61 7.96 10.88
N ASP A 510 -1.55 8.45 9.64
CA ASP A 510 -1.11 7.68 8.48
C ASP A 510 0.38 7.31 8.61
N PHE A 511 1.21 8.23 9.12
CA PHE A 511 2.62 7.96 9.40
C PHE A 511 2.78 6.79 10.38
N SER A 512 2.08 6.82 11.52
CA SER A 512 2.17 5.77 12.55
C SER A 512 1.75 4.40 12.02
N GLN A 513 0.74 4.38 11.15
CA GLN A 513 0.27 3.18 10.47
C GLN A 513 1.29 2.65 9.46
N VAL A 514 1.86 3.53 8.64
CA VAL A 514 2.90 3.18 7.67
C VAL A 514 4.10 2.57 8.37
N VAL A 515 4.63 3.21 9.42
CA VAL A 515 5.81 2.69 10.15
C VAL A 515 5.52 1.30 10.72
N SER A 516 4.33 1.10 11.32
CA SER A 516 3.92 -0.20 11.86
C SER A 516 3.93 -1.30 10.80
N ILE A 517 3.43 -1.01 9.60
CA ILE A 517 3.30 -1.98 8.51
C ILE A 517 4.64 -2.20 7.82
N CYS A 518 5.47 -1.17 7.70
CA CYS A 518 6.86 -1.31 7.26
C CYS A 518 7.65 -2.25 8.18
N LEU A 519 7.49 -2.16 9.51
CA LEU A 519 8.12 -3.08 10.45
C LEU A 519 7.59 -4.52 10.32
N GLU A 520 6.32 -4.71 9.96
CA GLU A 520 5.72 -6.04 9.74
C GLU A 520 6.13 -6.68 8.40
N MET A 521 6.25 -5.88 7.33
CA MET A 521 6.55 -6.37 5.98
C MET A 521 8.05 -6.46 5.69
N SER A 522 8.89 -5.59 6.28
CA SER A 522 10.32 -5.56 5.99
C SER A 522 11.07 -6.66 6.74
N ASN A 523 12.05 -7.26 6.07
CA ASN A 523 12.97 -8.20 6.71
C ASN A 523 14.05 -7.41 7.45
N VAL A 524 13.77 -7.02 8.69
CA VAL A 524 14.68 -6.25 9.56
C VAL A 524 15.97 -7.04 9.90
N GLU A 525 15.95 -8.36 9.72
CA GLU A 525 17.10 -9.24 9.96
C GLU A 525 18.04 -9.34 8.74
N SER A 526 17.70 -8.72 7.61
CA SER A 526 18.52 -8.79 6.39
C SER A 526 19.89 -8.14 6.56
N ASP A 527 19.96 -7.03 7.31
CA ASP A 527 21.18 -6.28 7.59
C ASP A 527 21.24 -5.89 9.08
N PRO A 528 22.30 -6.26 9.82
CA PRO A 528 22.48 -5.84 11.22
C PRO A 528 22.40 -4.32 11.43
N ALA A 529 22.88 -3.52 10.46
CA ALA A 529 22.87 -2.05 10.53
C ALA A 529 21.46 -1.47 10.67
N ILE A 530 20.43 -2.17 10.17
CA ILE A 530 19.05 -1.74 10.32
C ILE A 530 18.68 -1.64 11.79
N ARG A 531 18.97 -2.68 12.57
CA ARG A 531 18.65 -2.72 14.01
C ARG A 531 19.63 -1.92 14.86
N THR A 532 20.91 -1.95 14.51
CA THR A 532 21.97 -1.30 15.29
C THR A 532 21.99 0.22 15.10
N GLN A 533 21.60 0.72 13.91
CA GLN A 533 21.79 2.12 13.53
C GLN A 533 20.54 2.84 13.02
N HIS A 534 19.78 2.24 12.10
CA HIS A 534 18.71 2.96 11.42
C HIS A 534 17.40 3.03 12.21
N LEU A 535 16.99 1.94 12.86
CA LEU A 535 15.79 1.91 13.70
C LEU A 535 15.92 2.81 14.95
N PRO A 536 17.05 2.79 15.70
CA PRO A 536 17.21 3.70 16.82
C PRO A 536 17.27 5.17 16.37
N ARG A 537 17.90 5.48 15.22
CA ARG A 537 17.88 6.84 14.66
C ARG A 537 16.48 7.31 14.29
N LEU A 538 15.64 6.43 13.74
CA LEU A 538 14.23 6.73 13.48
C LEU A 538 13.47 6.96 14.80
N LEU A 539 13.70 6.13 15.82
CA LEU A 539 13.13 6.31 17.16
C LEU A 539 13.53 7.66 17.76
N GLU A 540 14.81 8.03 17.69
CA GLU A 540 15.34 9.32 18.13
C GLU A 540 14.61 10.49 17.42
N THR A 541 14.48 10.41 16.10
CA THR A 541 13.80 11.44 15.29
C THR A 541 12.33 11.60 15.67
N ILE A 542 11.62 10.48 15.91
CA ILE A 542 10.22 10.51 16.34
C ILE A 542 10.09 11.15 17.73
N LEU A 543 10.97 10.77 18.67
CA LEU A 543 10.99 11.31 20.03
C LEU A 543 11.34 12.80 20.07
N GLU A 544 12.26 13.25 19.20
CA GLU A 544 12.57 14.67 19.04
C GLU A 544 11.32 15.45 18.61
N GLY A 545 10.56 14.96 17.62
CA GLY A 545 9.28 15.59 17.25
C GLY A 545 8.25 15.56 18.38
N LEU A 546 8.19 14.49 19.18
CA LEU A 546 7.33 14.41 20.36
C LEU A 546 7.74 15.38 21.48
N SER A 547 8.95 15.95 21.44
CA SER A 547 9.35 17.05 22.34
C SER A 547 8.80 18.42 21.92
N ASN A 548 8.29 18.55 20.68
CA ASN A 548 7.71 19.79 20.19
C ASN A 548 6.33 20.03 20.80
N LYS A 549 6.21 21.09 21.62
CA LYS A 549 4.98 21.48 22.32
C LYS A 549 3.80 21.73 21.38
N SER A 550 4.06 22.27 20.19
CA SER A 550 3.02 22.57 19.21
C SER A 550 2.39 21.29 18.65
N LEU A 551 3.15 20.20 18.57
CA LEU A 551 2.68 18.89 18.12
C LEU A 551 1.70 18.30 19.14
N ILE A 552 2.12 18.28 20.41
CA ILE A 552 1.32 17.75 21.52
C ILE A 552 0.00 18.53 21.68
N SER A 553 0.01 19.85 21.45
CA SER A 553 -1.17 20.69 21.67
C SER A 553 -2.20 20.67 20.54
N GLU A 554 -1.80 20.35 19.31
CA GLU A 554 -2.66 20.46 18.11
C GLU A 554 -3.08 19.11 17.52
N CYS A 555 -2.35 18.02 17.78
CA CYS A 555 -2.66 16.70 17.24
C CYS A 555 -3.74 15.97 18.08
N ASP A 556 -4.47 15.04 17.46
CA ASP A 556 -5.37 14.13 18.18
C ASP A 556 -4.56 13.23 19.12
N GLN A 557 -5.03 13.12 20.36
CA GLN A 557 -4.41 12.31 21.38
C GLN A 557 -4.35 10.83 20.99
N GLN A 558 -5.35 10.31 20.27
CA GLN A 558 -5.33 8.90 19.80
C GLN A 558 -4.18 8.63 18.83
N ASP A 559 -3.83 9.62 18.00
CA ASP A 559 -2.74 9.50 17.03
C ASP A 559 -1.38 9.59 17.71
N LEU A 560 -1.25 10.44 18.72
CA LEU A 560 -0.06 10.48 19.57
C LEU A 560 0.15 9.15 20.32
N LEU A 561 -0.91 8.53 20.84
CA LEU A 561 -0.82 7.22 21.49
C LEU A 561 -0.39 6.10 20.52
N LYS A 562 -0.86 6.13 19.28
CA LYS A 562 -0.38 5.23 18.21
C LYS A 562 1.11 5.47 17.92
N LEU A 563 1.55 6.72 17.89
CA LEU A 563 2.96 7.06 17.69
C LEU A 563 3.85 6.54 18.83
N TYR A 564 3.41 6.64 20.09
CA TYR A 564 4.10 6.01 21.22
C TYR A 564 4.14 4.48 21.12
N THR A 565 3.08 3.85 20.59
CA THR A 565 3.05 2.41 20.33
C THR A 565 4.07 2.02 19.25
N VAL A 566 4.25 2.85 18.23
CA VAL A 566 5.32 2.68 17.23
C VAL A 566 6.69 2.80 17.88
N CYS A 567 6.92 3.78 18.74
CA CYS A 567 8.19 3.91 19.48
C CYS A 567 8.51 2.67 20.32
N GLN A 568 7.51 2.08 20.97
CA GLN A 568 7.67 0.84 21.74
C GLN A 568 8.09 -0.32 20.83
N LYS A 569 7.40 -0.53 19.69
CA LYS A 569 7.77 -1.57 18.71
C LYS A 569 9.18 -1.37 18.15
N LEU A 570 9.55 -0.12 17.83
CA LEU A 570 10.90 0.20 17.34
C LEU A 570 11.97 -0.16 18.37
N LEU A 571 11.73 0.16 19.64
CA LEU A 571 12.64 -0.18 20.73
C LEU A 571 12.76 -1.70 20.89
N GLU A 572 11.63 -2.40 20.98
CA GLU A 572 11.59 -3.87 21.12
C GLU A 572 12.42 -4.56 20.03
N ILE A 573 12.20 -4.20 18.77
CA ILE A 573 12.91 -4.79 17.62
C ILE A 573 14.41 -4.45 17.65
N SER A 574 14.77 -3.23 18.03
CA SER A 574 16.18 -2.81 18.13
C SER A 574 16.92 -3.58 19.23
N THR A 575 16.25 -3.91 20.34
CA THR A 575 16.84 -4.57 21.52
C THR A 575 16.76 -6.10 21.52
N ALA A 576 16.13 -6.72 20.52
CA ALA A 576 15.81 -8.14 20.53
C ALA A 576 17.03 -9.09 20.44
N HIS A 577 18.23 -8.60 20.07
CA HIS A 577 19.44 -9.42 19.96
C HIS A 577 20.64 -8.72 20.60
N PRO A 578 21.46 -9.43 21.40
CA PRO A 578 22.62 -8.85 22.04
C PRO A 578 23.67 -8.46 20.99
N GLN A 579 23.92 -7.16 20.86
CA GLN A 579 24.95 -6.58 19.99
C GLN A 579 26.19 -6.22 20.82
N SER A 580 27.27 -5.81 20.14
CA SER A 580 28.49 -5.39 20.84
C SER A 580 28.22 -4.15 21.72
N PRO A 581 28.73 -4.11 22.97
CA PRO A 581 28.37 -3.08 23.96
C PRO A 581 28.82 -1.64 23.62
N ILE A 582 29.58 -1.44 22.54
CA ILE A 582 30.19 -0.15 22.18
C ILE A 582 29.28 0.67 21.24
N GLU A 583 28.67 0.04 20.22
CA GLU A 583 27.78 0.74 19.28
C GLU A 583 26.39 1.02 19.88
N GLU A 584 25.90 0.13 20.75
CA GLU A 584 24.63 0.25 21.48
C GLU A 584 24.58 1.51 22.38
N ARG A 585 25.75 2.02 22.81
CA ARG A 585 25.90 3.09 23.81
C ARG A 585 25.44 4.46 23.32
N SER A 586 25.86 4.88 22.12
CA SER A 586 25.61 6.25 21.63
C SER A 586 24.14 6.47 21.28
N GLN A 587 23.53 5.50 20.60
CA GLN A 587 22.17 5.65 20.08
C GLN A 587 21.10 5.46 21.15
N THR A 588 21.31 4.53 22.09
CA THR A 588 20.40 4.35 23.22
C THR A 588 20.42 5.57 24.15
N ASP A 589 21.59 6.21 24.33
CA ASP A 589 21.71 7.44 25.13
C ASP A 589 21.01 8.64 24.47
N ALA A 590 21.11 8.75 23.14
CA ALA A 590 20.36 9.74 22.37
C ALA A 590 18.84 9.53 22.49
N CYS A 591 18.36 8.28 22.31
CA CYS A 591 16.94 7.93 22.47
C CYS A 591 16.43 8.21 23.89
N LEU A 592 17.24 7.89 24.91
CA LEU A 592 16.91 8.18 26.31
C LEU A 592 16.77 9.68 26.54
N THR A 593 17.73 10.47 26.03
CA THR A 593 17.72 11.94 26.16
C THR A 593 16.49 12.55 25.49
N GLN A 594 16.13 12.08 24.28
CA GLN A 594 14.94 12.54 23.58
C GLN A 594 13.64 12.09 24.24
N CYS A 595 13.57 10.86 24.77
CA CYS A 595 12.41 10.37 25.52
C CYS A 595 12.15 11.22 26.77
N VAL A 596 13.19 11.55 27.52
CA VAL A 596 13.12 12.44 28.69
C VAL A 596 12.72 13.86 28.29
N SER A 597 13.19 14.37 27.16
CA SER A 597 12.81 15.68 26.64
C SER A 597 11.34 15.73 26.21
N ALA A 598 10.84 14.70 25.54
CA ALA A 598 9.42 14.55 25.19
C ALA A 598 8.52 14.52 26.43
N LEU A 599 8.92 13.73 27.44
CA LEU A 599 8.24 13.66 28.72
C LEU A 599 8.23 15.02 29.45
N SER A 600 9.35 15.76 29.43
CA SER A 600 9.43 17.12 29.97
C SER A 600 8.47 18.09 29.27
N ALA A 601 8.32 18.00 27.95
CA ALA A 601 7.39 18.84 27.19
C ALA A 601 5.92 18.57 27.59
N ILE A 602 5.54 17.29 27.78
CA ILE A 602 4.23 16.90 28.30
C ILE A 602 4.00 17.51 29.70
N PHE A 603 5.01 17.47 30.57
CA PHE A 603 4.91 18.02 31.93
C PHE A 603 4.67 19.53 31.91
N GLU A 604 5.35 20.27 31.06
CA GLU A 604 5.14 21.72 30.96
C GLU A 604 3.72 22.08 30.50
N ILE A 605 3.16 21.32 29.55
CA ILE A 605 1.77 21.50 29.11
C ILE A 605 0.79 21.20 30.25
N LEU A 606 1.05 20.13 31.00
CA LEU A 606 0.24 19.74 32.16
C LEU A 606 0.27 20.77 33.29
N THR A 607 1.43 21.37 33.57
CA THR A 607 1.51 22.43 34.58
C THR A 607 0.61 23.63 34.24
N THR A 608 0.32 23.85 32.95
CA THR A 608 -0.49 24.97 32.48
C THR A 608 -1.98 24.64 32.44
N ARG A 609 -2.36 23.44 31.96
CA ARG A 609 -3.77 23.09 31.69
C ARG A 609 -4.42 22.16 32.73
N ARG A 610 -3.64 21.35 33.45
CA ARG A 610 -4.10 20.29 34.38
C ARG A 610 -5.30 19.47 33.84
N ASP A 611 -5.28 19.15 32.56
CA ASP A 611 -6.35 18.40 31.89
C ASP A 611 -6.16 16.87 32.10
N PRO A 612 -7.15 16.15 32.68
CA PRO A 612 -7.08 14.69 32.83
C PRO A 612 -7.04 13.94 31.50
N SER A 613 -7.40 14.57 30.38
CA SER A 613 -7.32 13.94 29.06
C SER A 613 -5.90 13.45 28.75
N LEU A 614 -4.86 14.16 29.15
CA LEU A 614 -3.45 13.87 28.83
C LEU A 614 -2.84 12.70 29.63
N ILE A 615 -3.55 12.11 30.60
CA ILE A 615 -3.03 11.02 31.46
C ILE A 615 -2.56 9.79 30.66
N PRO A 616 -3.31 9.27 29.67
CA PRO A 616 -2.85 8.15 28.85
C PRO A 616 -1.53 8.44 28.11
N LEU A 617 -1.28 9.70 27.75
CA LEU A 617 -0.05 10.11 27.08
C LEU A 617 1.14 10.06 28.04
N ILE A 618 0.94 10.48 29.29
CA ILE A 618 1.93 10.29 30.38
C ILE A 618 2.18 8.80 30.57
N ASP A 619 1.13 8.00 30.71
CA ASP A 619 1.28 6.57 30.97
C ASP A 619 2.03 5.87 29.80
N ALA A 620 1.74 6.23 28.54
CA ALA A 620 2.47 5.73 27.37
C ALA A 620 3.94 6.17 27.35
N SER A 621 4.22 7.46 27.60
CA SER A 621 5.58 8.00 27.64
C SER A 621 6.40 7.42 28.80
N THR A 622 5.78 7.19 29.96
CA THR A 622 6.43 6.58 31.13
C THR A 622 6.68 5.09 30.94
N ALA A 623 5.76 4.37 30.28
CA ALA A 623 5.98 2.98 29.88
C ALA A 623 7.17 2.87 28.92
N LEU A 624 7.26 3.74 27.91
CA LEU A 624 8.38 3.79 26.99
C LEU A 624 9.71 4.08 27.70
N LEU A 625 9.74 5.08 28.61
CA LEU A 625 10.93 5.37 29.41
C LEU A 625 11.36 4.17 30.25
N ASN A 626 10.41 3.47 30.89
CA ASN A 626 10.73 2.27 31.66
C ASN A 626 11.34 1.17 30.78
N ALA A 627 10.82 0.96 29.57
CA ALA A 627 11.36 0.00 28.62
C ALA A 627 12.78 0.37 28.18
N ILE A 628 13.07 1.65 27.90
CA ILE A 628 14.44 2.11 27.59
C ILE A 628 15.37 1.87 28.78
N LEU A 629 14.90 2.08 30.01
CA LEU A 629 15.66 1.84 31.24
C LEU A 629 15.83 0.36 31.63
N GLU A 630 15.19 -0.58 30.92
CA GLU A 630 15.48 -2.01 31.03
C GLU A 630 16.63 -2.43 30.10
N VAL A 631 16.94 -1.62 29.08
CA VAL A 631 18.12 -1.80 28.25
C VAL A 631 19.36 -1.37 29.05
N PRO A 632 20.36 -2.25 29.23
CA PRO A 632 21.53 -1.91 30.03
C PRO A 632 22.41 -0.88 29.30
N ILE A 633 22.40 0.37 29.78
CA ILE A 633 23.26 1.43 29.26
C ILE A 633 24.59 1.39 29.98
N TYR A 634 25.65 1.00 29.28
CA TYR A 634 26.97 0.78 29.87
C TYR A 634 27.89 2.02 29.85
N TYR A 635 28.74 2.13 30.86
CA TYR A 635 29.82 3.10 31.01
C TYR A 635 31.17 2.38 30.87
N LEU A 636 32.08 2.95 30.08
CA LEU A 636 33.48 2.50 29.94
C LEU A 636 34.36 3.54 30.62
N GLY A 637 35.07 3.13 31.68
CA GLY A 637 36.05 3.96 32.39
C GLY A 637 35.70 4.23 33.85
N PHE A 638 36.73 4.43 34.66
CA PHE A 638 36.62 4.79 36.09
C PHE A 638 36.30 6.28 36.33
N ASP A 639 35.96 7.05 35.30
CA ASP A 639 35.75 8.51 35.38
C ASP A 639 34.45 8.95 36.10
N VAL A 640 33.88 8.08 36.95
CA VAL A 640 32.94 8.47 38.01
C VAL A 640 33.59 8.36 39.40
N VAL A 641 34.92 8.38 39.47
CA VAL A 641 35.56 9.08 40.59
C VAL A 641 35.50 10.56 40.27
N ASP A 642 34.36 11.17 40.64
CA ASP A 642 34.08 12.60 40.61
C ASP A 642 35.34 13.40 40.96
N ASN A 643 36.01 13.99 39.97
CA ASN A 643 36.92 15.10 40.24
C ASN A 643 36.00 16.31 40.53
N PRO A 644 36.05 16.91 41.73
CA PRO A 644 35.05 17.88 42.19
C PRO A 644 34.98 19.19 41.40
N GLU A 645 35.77 19.37 40.34
CA GLU A 645 35.91 20.61 39.58
C GLU A 645 35.24 20.62 38.19
N ASP A 646 34.80 19.48 37.63
CA ASP A 646 34.19 19.43 36.28
C ASP A 646 32.67 19.17 36.31
N VAL A 647 31.91 20.11 36.90
CA VAL A 647 30.45 19.96 37.06
C VAL A 647 29.65 20.79 36.05
N PRO A 648 28.72 20.19 35.26
CA PRO A 648 27.59 20.92 34.68
C PRO A 648 26.70 21.47 35.82
N SER A 649 26.41 22.77 35.80
CA SER A 649 26.06 23.52 37.02
C SER A 649 24.64 23.40 37.60
N GLU A 650 23.73 22.54 37.10
CA GLU A 650 22.32 22.54 37.57
C GLU A 650 21.62 21.15 37.61
N VAL A 651 20.63 21.00 38.52
CA VAL A 651 19.69 19.85 38.57
C VAL A 651 18.94 19.72 37.23
N GLN A 652 18.72 18.48 36.77
CA GLN A 652 18.13 18.22 35.46
C GLN A 652 16.74 18.87 35.28
N GLN A 653 16.53 19.54 34.15
CA GLN A 653 15.33 20.37 33.92
C GLN A 653 14.03 19.56 33.87
N TRP A 654 14.06 18.37 33.26
CA TRP A 654 12.90 17.47 33.21
C TRP A 654 12.45 17.04 34.62
N LEU A 655 13.40 16.82 35.55
CA LEU A 655 13.11 16.48 36.94
C LEU A 655 12.44 17.65 37.66
N LYS A 656 12.94 18.89 37.46
CA LYS A 656 12.28 20.10 37.96
C LYS A 656 10.84 20.21 37.45
N ASN A 657 10.61 19.96 36.16
CA ASN A 657 9.28 20.01 35.55
C ASN A 657 8.35 18.91 36.08
N MET A 658 8.85 17.69 36.24
CA MET A 658 8.12 16.57 36.85
C MET A 658 7.66 16.91 38.27
N LEU A 659 8.56 17.44 39.10
CA LEU A 659 8.26 17.84 40.47
C LEU A 659 7.27 19.01 40.55
N LYS A 660 7.24 19.92 39.56
CA LYS A 660 6.22 20.98 39.45
C LYS A 660 4.82 20.42 39.14
N VAL A 661 4.72 19.33 38.38
CA VAL A 661 3.41 18.68 38.13
C VAL A 661 2.94 17.96 39.39
N ILE A 662 3.82 17.18 40.02
CA ILE A 662 3.53 16.48 41.28
C ILE A 662 3.13 17.49 42.35
N ASP A 663 3.86 18.61 42.46
CA ASP A 663 3.61 19.70 43.41
C ASP A 663 3.31 19.16 44.82
N GLY A 664 4.28 18.47 45.43
CA GLY A 664 4.09 17.78 46.71
C GLY A 664 3.38 18.63 47.79
N PRO A 665 3.79 19.88 48.05
CA PRO A 665 3.12 20.75 49.01
C PRO A 665 1.69 21.14 48.60
N GLY A 666 1.45 21.45 47.33
CA GLY A 666 0.12 21.76 46.81
C GLY A 666 -0.80 20.54 46.83
N TRP A 667 -0.30 19.37 46.44
CA TRP A 667 -1.01 18.10 46.50
C TRP A 667 -1.43 17.78 47.94
N LEU A 668 -0.53 17.90 48.92
CA LEU A 668 -0.86 17.72 50.33
C LEU A 668 -1.97 18.69 50.79
N LYS A 669 -1.89 19.96 50.41
CA LYS A 669 -2.90 20.98 50.73
C LYS A 669 -4.27 20.65 50.14
N GLU A 670 -4.31 20.26 48.86
CA GLU A 670 -5.54 19.86 48.15
C GLU A 670 -6.18 18.60 48.75
N MET A 671 -5.36 17.60 49.08
CA MET A 671 -5.82 16.36 49.70
C MET A 671 -6.40 16.60 51.11
N ARG A 672 -5.80 17.51 51.89
CA ARG A 672 -6.37 17.96 53.18
C ARG A 672 -7.71 18.67 53.02
N ASN A 673 -7.87 19.46 51.97
CA ASN A 673 -9.14 20.14 51.64
C ASN A 673 -10.19 19.20 51.00
N GLY A 674 -9.82 17.94 50.72
CA GLY A 674 -10.70 16.92 50.17
C GLY A 674 -11.16 17.19 48.73
N HIS A 675 -10.38 17.97 47.96
CA HIS A 675 -10.63 18.23 46.53
C HIS A 675 -9.28 18.23 45.79
N CYS A 676 -9.08 17.23 44.94
CA CYS A 676 -7.94 17.12 44.04
C CYS A 676 -8.44 16.48 42.73
N SER A 677 -8.30 17.19 41.61
CA SER A 677 -8.85 16.76 40.31
C SER A 677 -7.92 15.83 39.54
N ASP A 678 -6.62 15.81 39.86
CA ASP A 678 -5.56 15.14 39.09
C ASP A 678 -4.77 14.10 39.90
N VAL A 679 -5.41 13.49 40.90
CA VAL A 679 -4.79 12.47 41.78
C VAL A 679 -4.11 11.35 40.96
N SER A 680 -4.75 10.90 39.89
CA SER A 680 -4.23 9.81 39.05
C SER A 680 -2.95 10.21 38.32
N ALA A 681 -2.89 11.43 37.78
CA ALA A 681 -1.69 11.97 37.10
C ALA A 681 -0.51 12.12 38.08
N ARG A 682 -0.75 12.76 39.24
CA ARG A 682 0.28 12.91 40.28
C ARG A 682 0.76 11.56 40.82
N ALA A 683 -0.13 10.57 40.94
CA ALA A 683 0.22 9.21 41.32
C ALA A 683 1.06 8.49 40.25
N SER A 684 0.72 8.57 38.95
CA SER A 684 1.54 8.02 37.85
C SER A 684 2.97 8.56 37.91
N LEU A 685 3.11 9.88 38.09
CA LEU A 685 4.42 10.52 38.13
C LEU A 685 5.21 10.14 39.37
N LEU A 686 4.59 10.13 40.56
CA LEU A 686 5.30 9.72 41.77
C LEU A 686 5.75 8.26 41.71
N GLU A 687 4.96 7.38 41.09
CA GLU A 687 5.32 5.98 40.84
C GLU A 687 6.56 5.88 39.95
N LEU A 688 6.57 6.60 38.82
CA LEU A 688 7.74 6.69 37.94
C LEU A 688 8.97 7.23 38.67
N LEU A 689 8.82 8.33 39.43
CA LEU A 689 9.92 8.93 40.19
C LEU A 689 10.51 7.93 41.17
N CYS A 690 9.65 7.18 41.87
CA CYS A 690 10.09 6.15 42.82
C CYS A 690 10.89 5.04 42.12
N LYS A 691 10.42 4.54 40.97
CA LYS A 691 11.12 3.51 40.19
C LYS A 691 12.48 4.00 39.68
N ILE A 692 12.53 5.18 39.07
CA ILE A 692 13.78 5.81 38.58
C ILE A 692 14.75 6.04 39.73
N TYR A 693 14.26 6.52 40.87
CA TYR A 693 15.06 6.76 42.06
C TYR A 693 15.70 5.48 42.58
N VAL A 694 14.92 4.41 42.79
CA VAL A 694 15.42 3.13 43.30
C VAL A 694 16.47 2.53 42.35
N LYS A 695 16.20 2.54 41.04
CA LYS A 695 17.17 2.09 40.02
C LYS A 695 18.45 2.92 40.07
N SER A 696 18.35 4.25 40.09
CA SER A 696 19.52 5.15 40.07
C SER A 696 20.38 5.05 41.33
N VAL A 697 19.75 4.94 42.51
CA VAL A 697 20.47 4.70 43.77
C VAL A 697 21.20 3.36 43.75
N SER A 698 20.54 2.29 43.27
CA SER A 698 21.18 0.98 43.14
C SER A 698 22.38 1.00 42.22
N VAL A 699 22.28 1.72 41.09
CA VAL A 699 23.40 1.87 40.14
C VAL A 699 24.53 2.67 40.77
N LEU A 700 24.25 3.81 41.40
CA LEU A 700 25.29 4.62 42.06
C LEU A 700 25.99 3.87 43.20
N GLN A 701 25.29 3.02 43.94
CA GLN A 701 25.89 2.14 44.93
C GLN A 701 26.87 1.14 44.29
N GLN A 702 26.55 0.59 43.12
CA GLN A 702 27.47 -0.26 42.35
C GLN A 702 28.71 0.51 41.88
N HIS A 703 28.55 1.77 41.47
CA HIS A 703 29.68 2.66 41.14
C HIS A 703 30.61 2.89 42.34
N GLU A 704 30.04 3.14 43.52
CA GLU A 704 30.80 3.30 44.77
C GLU A 704 31.54 2.02 45.15
N GLU A 705 30.88 0.87 45.09
CA GLU A 705 31.48 -0.43 45.37
C GLU A 705 32.58 -0.78 44.37
N ALA A 706 32.43 -0.42 43.10
CA ALA A 706 33.45 -0.61 42.07
C ALA A 706 34.66 0.31 42.28
N ALA A 707 34.45 1.57 42.66
CA ALA A 707 35.51 2.54 42.96
C ALA A 707 36.34 2.16 44.20
N HIS A 708 35.78 1.36 45.12
CA HIS A 708 36.46 0.90 46.33
C HIS A 708 37.16 -0.46 46.20
N ARG A 709 37.16 -1.10 45.02
CA ARG A 709 37.92 -2.35 44.80
C ARG A 709 39.43 -2.08 44.71
N PRO A 710 40.27 -2.90 45.36
CA PRO A 710 41.72 -2.76 45.25
C PRO A 710 42.16 -2.98 43.79
N GLN A 711 42.96 -2.06 43.25
CA GLN A 711 43.67 -2.24 41.99
C GLN A 711 44.73 -3.34 42.20
N ASP A 712 44.40 -4.58 41.82
CA ASP A 712 45.39 -5.63 41.66
C ASP A 712 45.96 -5.53 40.23
N ASP A 713 47.29 -5.39 40.13
CA ASP A 713 48.09 -5.24 38.89
C ASP A 713 47.91 -6.39 37.85
N PHE A 714 47.04 -7.37 38.12
CA PHE A 714 46.79 -8.54 37.28
C PHE A 714 45.50 -8.44 36.43
N TYR A 715 44.65 -7.44 36.66
CA TYR A 715 43.34 -7.29 35.99
C TYR A 715 43.17 -5.97 35.23
N ASP A 716 44.27 -5.28 34.88
CA ASP A 716 44.27 -3.98 34.21
C ASP A 716 43.71 -4.01 32.76
N GLU A 717 43.38 -5.20 32.23
CA GLU A 717 42.73 -5.38 30.92
C GLU A 717 41.20 -5.59 30.98
N MET A 718 40.60 -5.80 32.16
CA MET A 718 39.15 -5.95 32.27
C MET A 718 38.46 -4.58 32.39
N THR A 719 37.90 -4.11 31.27
CA THR A 719 37.04 -2.93 31.24
C THR A 719 35.82 -3.16 32.13
N HIS A 720 35.74 -2.46 33.27
CA HIS A 720 34.58 -2.51 34.15
C HIS A 720 33.36 -1.89 33.44
N VAL A 721 32.39 -2.74 33.12
CA VAL A 721 31.15 -2.33 32.45
C VAL A 721 30.11 -1.99 33.54
N LEU A 722 29.92 -0.70 33.83
CA LEU A 722 28.95 -0.22 34.84
C LEU A 722 27.71 0.39 34.17
N LEU A 723 26.53 0.30 34.80
CA LEU A 723 25.32 0.92 34.26
C LEU A 723 25.34 2.45 34.45
N LYS A 724 24.78 3.24 33.53
CA LYS A 724 24.63 4.70 33.66
C LYS A 724 23.38 5.02 34.52
N PRO A 725 23.50 5.77 35.63
CA PRO A 725 22.34 6.20 36.40
C PRO A 725 21.62 7.36 35.69
N LEU A 726 20.28 7.34 35.66
CA LEU A 726 19.49 8.44 35.10
C LEU A 726 19.49 9.68 36.01
N LEU A 727 19.46 9.45 37.33
CA LEU A 727 19.60 10.50 38.35
C LEU A 727 21.02 10.46 38.92
N GLY A 728 21.73 11.58 38.83
CA GLY A 728 23.04 11.73 39.44
C GLY A 728 22.97 11.91 40.95
N ARG A 729 24.12 11.90 41.63
CA ARG A 729 24.23 12.13 43.08
C ARG A 729 23.54 13.44 43.51
N ARG A 730 23.70 14.52 42.75
CA ARG A 730 23.04 15.82 43.05
C ARG A 730 21.53 15.77 42.91
N ASP A 731 20.99 15.10 41.90
CA ASP A 731 19.54 14.97 41.70
C ASP A 731 18.89 14.22 42.87
N ILE A 732 19.55 13.15 43.35
CA ILE A 732 19.13 12.40 44.53
C ILE A 732 19.19 13.27 45.79
N GLN A 733 20.27 14.02 45.99
CA GLN A 733 20.38 14.95 47.12
C GLN A 733 19.27 16.01 47.09
N PHE A 734 18.94 16.54 45.92
CA PHE A 734 17.85 17.52 45.75
C PHE A 734 16.49 16.94 46.15
N ILE A 735 16.18 15.70 45.74
CA ILE A 735 14.92 15.01 46.10
C ILE A 735 14.84 14.75 47.61
N GLU A 736 15.94 14.32 48.24
CA GLU A 736 15.98 14.05 49.69
C GLU A 736 15.89 15.32 50.52
N GLN A 737 16.67 16.36 50.18
CA GLN A 737 16.64 17.66 50.89
C GLN A 737 15.25 18.32 50.78
N GLY A 738 14.60 18.18 49.63
CA GLY A 738 13.23 18.65 49.41
C GLY A 738 12.14 17.83 50.13
N LYS A 739 12.49 16.73 50.80
CA LYS A 739 11.53 15.79 51.44
C LYS A 739 10.36 15.41 50.51
N VAL A 740 10.65 15.22 49.22
CA VAL A 740 9.61 15.00 48.19
C VAL A 740 8.77 13.77 48.54
N PHE A 741 9.41 12.63 48.83
CA PHE A 741 8.73 11.38 49.17
C PHE A 741 7.98 11.44 50.51
N GLY A 742 8.48 12.20 51.49
CA GLY A 742 7.77 12.41 52.76
C GLY A 742 6.49 13.22 52.57
N THR A 743 6.59 14.37 51.90
CA THR A 743 5.46 15.26 51.64
C THR A 743 4.39 14.58 50.77
N CYS A 744 4.82 13.93 49.69
CA CYS A 744 3.90 13.20 48.81
C CYS A 744 3.34 11.94 49.49
N GLY A 745 4.13 11.24 50.31
CA GLY A 745 3.68 10.10 51.11
C GLY A 745 2.54 10.47 52.06
N GLU A 746 2.57 11.67 52.65
CA GLU A 746 1.48 12.18 53.48
C GLU A 746 0.22 12.47 52.65
N ALA A 747 0.37 13.05 51.46
CA ALA A 747 -0.75 13.30 50.54
C ALA A 747 -1.41 11.98 50.08
N VAL A 748 -0.60 10.97 49.74
CA VAL A 748 -1.05 9.62 49.37
C VAL A 748 -1.79 8.96 50.53
N TRP A 749 -1.26 9.05 51.76
CA TRP A 749 -1.91 8.53 52.97
C TRP A 749 -3.31 9.12 53.19
N LEU A 750 -3.45 10.44 53.06
CA LEU A 750 -4.76 11.12 53.15
C LEU A 750 -5.72 10.69 52.04
N GLY A 751 -5.19 10.43 50.84
CA GLY A 751 -5.98 9.92 49.71
C GLY A 751 -6.59 8.55 49.96
N ILE A 752 -5.82 7.65 50.59
CA ILE A 752 -6.29 6.30 50.95
C ILE A 752 -7.33 6.36 52.07
N ALA A 753 -7.18 7.31 53.00
CA ALA A 753 -8.13 7.54 54.08
C ALA A 753 -9.47 8.10 53.56
N SER A 754 -9.43 8.96 52.54
CA SER A 754 -10.61 9.60 51.97
C SER A 754 -11.48 8.65 51.13
N ARG A 755 -12.81 8.74 51.31
CA ARG A 755 -13.79 8.03 50.48
C ARG A 755 -13.98 8.64 49.09
N LYS A 756 -13.58 9.91 48.89
CA LYS A 756 -13.77 10.63 47.63
C LYS A 756 -12.87 10.12 46.51
N PHE A 757 -11.77 9.44 46.85
CA PHE A 757 -10.79 8.92 45.90
C PHE A 757 -10.83 7.39 45.81
N CYS A 758 -12.01 6.78 46.00
CA CYS A 758 -12.17 5.33 46.07
C CYS A 758 -11.64 4.59 44.83
N CYS A 759 -11.79 5.17 43.63
CA CYS A 759 -11.30 4.62 42.37
C CYS A 759 -9.76 4.50 42.32
N GLU A 760 -9.03 5.37 43.04
CA GLU A 760 -7.56 5.43 43.04
C GLU A 760 -6.94 4.76 44.27
N GLN A 761 -7.74 4.30 45.24
CA GLN A 761 -7.23 3.74 46.51
C GLN A 761 -6.29 2.54 46.30
N GLN A 762 -6.54 1.71 45.29
CA GLN A 762 -5.65 0.58 44.98
C GLN A 762 -4.28 1.07 44.49
N ARG A 763 -4.25 2.05 43.59
CA ARG A 763 -3.02 2.64 43.06
C ARG A 763 -2.23 3.36 44.16
N LEU A 764 -2.90 4.21 44.93
CA LEU A 764 -2.29 4.93 46.05
C LEU A 764 -1.73 3.98 47.12
N SER A 765 -2.41 2.86 47.39
CA SER A 765 -1.93 1.86 48.35
C SER A 765 -0.66 1.16 47.87
N ARG A 766 -0.55 0.83 46.57
CA ARG A 766 0.68 0.28 45.97
C ARG A 766 1.83 1.29 46.08
N LEU A 767 1.56 2.52 45.65
CA LEU A 767 2.53 3.62 45.68
C LEU A 767 3.06 3.90 47.09
N LEU A 768 2.21 3.85 48.12
CA LEU A 768 2.63 4.02 49.52
C LEU A 768 3.62 2.92 49.96
N VAL A 769 3.42 1.68 49.51
CA VAL A 769 4.33 0.55 49.81
C VAL A 769 5.64 0.67 49.04
N GLU A 770 5.61 1.15 47.80
CA GLU A 770 6.81 1.42 46.99
C GLU A 770 7.66 2.52 47.64
N ILE A 771 7.05 3.64 48.04
CA ILE A 771 7.75 4.73 48.73
C ILE A 771 8.33 4.25 50.07
N HIS A 772 7.63 3.37 50.80
CA HIS A 772 8.17 2.78 52.02
C HIS A 772 9.40 1.89 51.74
N SER A 773 9.38 1.17 50.61
CA SER A 773 10.42 0.22 50.23
C SER A 773 11.59 0.87 49.46
N ARG A 774 11.55 2.19 49.20
CA ARG A 774 12.57 2.95 48.45
C ARG A 774 14.01 2.74 48.90
N ARG A 775 14.20 2.55 50.21
CA ARG A 775 15.48 2.28 50.86
C ARG A 775 15.33 1.08 51.79
N PRO A 776 15.59 -0.14 51.29
CA PRO A 776 15.39 -1.36 52.06
C PRO A 776 16.39 -1.50 53.20
N GLN A 777 17.57 -0.89 53.10
CA GLN A 777 18.63 -0.93 54.11
C GLN A 777 18.34 -0.07 55.36
N GLU A 778 17.50 0.97 55.25
CA GLU A 778 17.16 1.83 56.38
C GLU A 778 16.18 1.13 57.33
N ALA A 779 16.32 1.28 58.64
CA ALA A 779 15.43 0.61 59.61
C ALA A 779 14.00 1.17 59.63
N SER A 780 13.78 2.42 59.20
CA SER A 780 12.46 3.06 59.12
C SER A 780 12.40 4.03 57.96
N SER A 781 11.20 4.37 57.47
CA SER A 781 11.01 5.33 56.38
C SER A 781 10.11 6.51 56.80
N ASP A 782 10.10 7.57 55.99
CA ASP A 782 9.19 8.71 56.18
C ASP A 782 7.73 8.26 56.23
N VAL A 783 7.35 7.33 55.36
CA VAL A 783 6.00 6.73 55.31
C VAL A 783 5.66 6.01 56.60
N GLU A 784 6.59 5.22 57.14
CA GLU A 784 6.35 4.52 58.40
C GLU A 784 6.22 5.52 59.56
N SER A 785 6.97 6.63 59.54
CA SER A 785 6.84 7.70 60.52
C SER A 785 5.49 8.41 60.42
N ILE A 786 4.96 8.66 59.22
CA ILE A 786 3.62 9.20 58.99
C ILE A 786 2.54 8.27 59.56
N VAL A 787 2.62 6.97 59.25
CA VAL A 787 1.68 5.97 59.75
C VAL A 787 1.72 5.87 61.27
N VAL A 788 2.94 5.80 61.84
CA VAL A 788 3.15 5.74 63.29
C VAL A 788 2.57 6.99 63.97
N GLN A 789 2.86 8.18 63.46
CA GLN A 789 2.36 9.44 64.00
C GLN A 789 0.83 9.48 64.03
N ALA A 790 0.17 9.00 62.97
CA ALA A 790 -1.28 8.91 62.90
C ALA A 790 -1.86 7.88 63.89
N LEU A 791 -1.20 6.73 64.06
CA LEU A 791 -1.59 5.67 65.01
C LEU A 791 -1.34 6.03 66.48
N THR A 792 -0.40 6.94 66.76
CA THR A 792 -0.09 7.41 68.12
C THR A 792 -0.76 8.74 68.47
N SER A 793 -1.63 9.26 67.60
CA SER A 793 -2.37 10.50 67.84
C SER A 793 -3.13 10.45 69.18
N THR A 794 -3.23 11.60 69.84
CA THR A 794 -4.05 11.80 71.05
C THR A 794 -5.54 11.92 70.73
N ASP A 795 -5.90 12.09 69.46
CA ASP A 795 -7.28 12.09 68.97
C ASP A 795 -7.73 10.68 68.58
N ASP A 796 -8.69 10.14 69.31
CA ASP A 796 -9.27 8.80 69.10
C ASP A 796 -9.88 8.61 67.70
N LEU A 797 -10.43 9.68 67.11
CA LEU A 797 -11.01 9.63 65.76
C LEU A 797 -9.90 9.45 64.70
N VAL A 798 -8.81 10.21 64.83
CA VAL A 798 -7.64 10.12 63.95
C VAL A 798 -6.96 8.76 64.09
N CYS A 799 -6.77 8.28 65.31
CA CYS A 799 -6.19 6.98 65.59
C CYS A 799 -7.03 5.83 64.98
N THR A 800 -8.36 5.90 65.13
CA THR A 800 -9.27 4.89 64.58
C THR A 800 -9.27 4.90 63.05
N GLU A 801 -9.29 6.06 62.41
CA GLU A 801 -9.24 6.15 60.94
C GLU A 801 -7.86 5.75 60.40
N ALA A 802 -6.77 6.03 61.12
CA ALA A 802 -5.43 5.58 60.78
C ALA A 802 -5.33 4.04 60.76
N ALA A 803 -5.92 3.37 61.76
CA ALA A 803 -5.98 1.91 61.80
C ALA A 803 -6.80 1.33 60.63
N ARG A 804 -7.93 1.95 60.27
CA ARG A 804 -8.72 1.56 59.09
C ARG A 804 -7.97 1.79 57.78
N THR A 805 -7.29 2.93 57.65
CA THR A 805 -6.50 3.29 56.46
C THR A 805 -5.35 2.31 56.28
N PHE A 806 -4.62 1.99 57.35
CA PHE A 806 -3.57 0.97 57.32
C PHE A 806 -4.11 -0.40 56.93
N HIS A 807 -5.28 -0.79 57.45
CA HIS A 807 -5.95 -2.03 57.05
C HIS A 807 -6.34 -2.03 55.56
N ARG A 808 -6.83 -0.91 55.01
CA ARG A 808 -7.09 -0.78 53.56
C ARG A 808 -5.82 -0.98 52.74
N VAL A 809 -4.72 -0.31 53.12
CA VAL A 809 -3.41 -0.50 52.46
C VAL A 809 -3.02 -1.97 52.48
N TRP A 810 -3.13 -2.64 53.62
CA TRP A 810 -2.80 -4.05 53.77
C TRP A 810 -3.62 -4.96 52.84
N VAL A 811 -4.95 -4.78 52.82
CA VAL A 811 -5.86 -5.60 52.00
C VAL A 811 -5.62 -5.37 50.51
N LEU A 812 -5.49 -4.11 50.07
CA LEU A 812 -5.32 -3.75 48.66
C LEU A 812 -3.95 -4.12 48.08
N THR A 813 -2.97 -4.40 48.93
CA THR A 813 -1.58 -4.73 48.55
C THR A 813 -1.21 -6.20 48.81
N ARG A 814 -2.16 -7.04 49.22
CA ARG A 814 -1.91 -8.43 49.62
C ARG A 814 -1.49 -9.35 48.45
N ASN A 815 -1.98 -9.11 47.23
CA ASN A 815 -1.74 -9.97 46.07
C ASN A 815 -0.61 -9.48 45.15
N LEU A 816 0.21 -8.51 45.58
CA LEU A 816 1.33 -8.00 44.78
C LEU A 816 2.53 -8.96 44.71
N GLU A 817 2.54 -10.01 45.54
CA GLU A 817 3.66 -10.98 45.61
C GLU A 817 3.82 -11.83 44.34
N GLU A 818 2.80 -11.92 43.48
CA GLU A 818 2.83 -12.76 42.27
C GLU A 818 3.33 -12.02 41.02
N ALA A 819 3.48 -10.68 41.06
CA ALA A 819 3.81 -9.86 39.91
C ALA A 819 5.08 -9.01 40.14
N GLY A 820 6.23 -9.65 40.06
CA GLY A 820 7.52 -8.99 39.81
C GLY A 820 8.30 -8.52 41.05
N GLY A 821 9.23 -9.35 41.52
CA GLY A 821 10.59 -9.02 42.02
C GLY A 821 10.87 -7.91 43.04
N ILE A 822 9.91 -7.09 43.47
CA ILE A 822 10.16 -5.93 44.33
C ILE A 822 10.27 -6.38 45.79
N TYR A 823 11.42 -6.13 46.41
CA TYR A 823 11.62 -6.33 47.85
C TYR A 823 10.64 -5.44 48.64
N ARG A 824 9.76 -6.06 49.43
CA ARG A 824 8.78 -5.36 50.26
C ARG A 824 9.33 -5.14 51.67
N LYS A 825 9.59 -3.88 52.02
CA LYS A 825 9.99 -3.51 53.39
C LYS A 825 8.81 -3.70 54.36
N PRO A 826 9.01 -4.37 55.51
CA PRO A 826 7.94 -4.59 56.48
C PRO A 826 7.69 -3.34 57.35
N PHE A 827 6.42 -3.03 57.61
CA PHE A 827 5.97 -1.94 58.50
C PHE A 827 6.11 -2.30 60.00
N ASN A 828 7.32 -2.62 60.45
CA ASN A 828 7.58 -3.16 61.79
C ASN A 828 7.06 -2.26 62.92
N ARG A 829 7.29 -0.95 62.86
CA ARG A 829 6.90 0.00 63.93
C ARG A 829 5.39 0.17 63.99
N ALA A 830 4.74 0.34 62.84
CA ALA A 830 3.28 0.51 62.78
C ALA A 830 2.54 -0.73 63.29
N VAL A 831 3.03 -1.92 62.94
CA VAL A 831 2.45 -3.20 63.38
C VAL A 831 2.62 -3.40 64.88
N MET A 832 3.79 -3.08 65.44
CA MET A 832 4.02 -3.17 66.88
C MET A 832 3.08 -2.26 67.69
N ILE A 833 2.80 -1.05 67.20
CA ILE A 833 1.87 -0.11 67.84
C ILE A 833 0.43 -0.62 67.76
N LEU A 834 0.02 -1.17 66.62
CA LEU A 834 -1.30 -1.79 66.46
C LEU A 834 -1.47 -2.99 67.41
N LEU A 835 -0.44 -3.83 67.55
CA LEU A 835 -0.45 -4.96 68.49
C LEU A 835 -0.50 -4.49 69.96
N GLY A 836 0.13 -3.36 70.30
CA GLY A 836 0.15 -2.79 71.64
C GLY A 836 -1.13 -2.06 72.07
N ARG A 837 -2.02 -1.68 71.14
CA ARG A 837 -3.24 -0.89 71.40
C ARG A 837 -4.56 -1.65 71.30
N LEU A 838 -4.56 -2.97 71.07
CA LEU A 838 -5.80 -3.76 70.91
C LEU A 838 -6.63 -3.87 72.22
N PRO A 839 -7.84 -3.28 72.32
CA PRO A 839 -8.85 -3.76 73.25
C PRO A 839 -9.48 -5.03 72.65
N LEU A 840 -10.00 -5.92 73.50
CA LEU A 840 -10.54 -7.25 73.19
C LEU A 840 -11.59 -7.34 72.05
N GLY A 841 -12.09 -6.22 71.50
CA GLY A 841 -13.07 -6.14 70.40
C GLY A 841 -12.51 -6.12 68.97
N PHE A 842 -11.19 -5.98 68.76
CA PHE A 842 -10.59 -5.94 67.41
C PHE A 842 -10.18 -7.32 66.84
N LYS A 843 -10.49 -8.41 67.54
CA LYS A 843 -10.15 -9.80 67.13
C LYS A 843 -10.77 -10.23 65.79
N THR A 844 -11.73 -9.49 65.25
CA THR A 844 -12.44 -9.85 64.01
C THR A 844 -11.88 -9.19 62.75
N VAL A 845 -11.11 -8.09 62.86
CA VAL A 845 -10.68 -7.29 61.68
C VAL A 845 -9.26 -7.63 61.21
N LEU A 846 -8.38 -8.07 62.12
CA LEU A 846 -7.09 -8.65 61.77
C LEU A 846 -7.13 -10.15 62.01
N SER A 847 -7.26 -10.94 60.94
CA SER A 847 -6.90 -12.36 60.98
C SER A 847 -5.38 -12.47 61.25
N ILE A 848 -5.01 -12.42 62.53
CA ILE A 848 -3.64 -12.54 63.05
C ILE A 848 -2.99 -13.88 62.65
N LYS A 849 -3.76 -14.86 62.15
CA LYS A 849 -3.26 -16.14 61.65
C LYS A 849 -2.38 -16.03 60.40
N THR A 850 -2.46 -14.95 59.62
CA THR A 850 -1.64 -14.78 58.41
C THR A 850 -0.32 -14.06 58.70
N TYR A 851 -0.30 -13.09 59.62
CA TYR A 851 0.91 -12.33 59.99
C TYR A 851 1.95 -13.21 60.72
N GLN A 852 1.49 -14.19 61.51
CA GLN A 852 2.38 -15.16 62.16
C GLN A 852 2.96 -16.23 61.21
N ARG A 853 2.40 -16.42 60.01
CA ARG A 853 2.97 -17.37 59.03
C ARG A 853 4.16 -16.78 58.27
N SER A 854 4.16 -15.47 57.99
CA SER A 854 5.27 -14.78 57.32
C SER A 854 6.52 -14.64 58.20
N PHE A 855 6.37 -14.67 59.53
CA PHE A 855 7.51 -14.65 60.49
C PHE A 855 8.19 -16.02 60.70
N LYS A 856 7.72 -17.08 60.03
CA LYS A 856 8.31 -18.44 60.17
C LYS A 856 9.27 -18.85 59.06
N CYS A 857 9.64 -17.97 58.14
CA CYS A 857 10.68 -18.25 57.14
C CYS A 857 11.95 -17.41 57.41
N SER A 858 12.92 -18.09 58.05
CA SER A 858 14.32 -17.72 58.34
C SER A 858 14.56 -16.79 59.55
N PRO A 859 15.36 -17.26 60.54
CA PRO A 859 16.81 -17.21 60.39
C PRO A 859 17.45 -18.60 60.48
N ARG A 860 17.81 -19.16 59.32
CA ARG A 860 18.92 -20.10 59.18
C ARG A 860 19.67 -19.74 57.92
N CYS A 861 20.63 -18.84 58.08
CA CYS A 861 21.98 -18.87 57.52
C CYS A 861 22.71 -17.65 58.08
N LEU A 862 23.44 -17.90 59.16
CA LEU A 862 24.78 -17.32 59.36
C LEU A 862 25.68 -17.81 58.23
#